data_AF-A0A952BMW1-F1
#
_entry.id   AF-A0A952BMW1-F1
#
_cell.length_a   1.000
_cell.length_b   1.000
_cell.length_c   1.000
_cell.angle_alpha   90.00
_cell.angle_beta   90.00
_cell.angle_gamma   90.00
#
_symmetry.space_group_name_H-M   'P 1'
#
loop_
_entity.id
_entity.type
_entity.pdbx_description
1 polymer ?
#
loop_
_entity_poly.entity_id
_entity_poly.type
_entity_poly.pdbx_seq_one_letter_code
_entity_poly.pdbx_strand_id
1 'polypeptide(L)'
;MNPLQDKRGNPLKALQAYGQSVWLDYIRRSLITSGELKRLVEEDGLRGVTSNPAIFEKAITGSSDYAVALKSLQQEKGLNAKAIYERLAVQDIQDAADVLRPVYEVTKRRDGYVSLEVSPHLARDTQGTLQEARRLWKAVGRENVMIKVPATPEGIPAIRQLISEGMNVNVTLLFAQEAYQRVAEAYIAGLEQFVVQGGTVNKVASVASFFISRIDSAIDAIIAARLKTAPNPTVQALLRSLLGKVAIANGKETYQLYLDLFRGERWRALETKGAQTQRVLWASTSTKNPAYRDVVYVEELIGPDTVNTMPPATFDAFRDHGRPRASLVDDLESAQDTMETLERVGISMKEVTDKLLKDGLQLFADPFDKLLAAVDRQCEVGPSPQVNRQTFVLPQPLAEAVKVSLDEWRRGDKVRRLWSHDPSLWTGTDEGNWLGWLGITEDQLEHLQPLRTLAEEAQRAGFAHAMVLGMGGSSMCPEVMKMTFGKVGGFPELHVLDSTDPAQIKTFENRVDLGNTLFIVSSKSGGTLEPNIFKQYFFDRVTQVLGPKEAGQRFIAVTDPGSKMQQVAESEGFRHILFGVPSIGGRYSALSNFGMVPAAIMGIDVARFLDRAEEMVQACSSCVPIEENPGVVLGTILGVLATKGRDKVTLITSPGVSDLGAWLEQLLAESTGKEGKGLIPVDREPLGPPDVYGNDRVFVYVRLASSPDRSQDAAVETLERAGQPIVRISIADIYDLGQEFF
;
A
#
# COMPACT_ATOMS: atom_id res chain seq x y z
N MET A 1 9.52 -48.52 37.72
CA MET A 1 8.90 -47.54 38.63
C MET A 1 7.61 -47.05 37.99
N ASN A 2 6.52 -47.07 38.74
CA ASN A 2 5.15 -46.88 38.25
C ASN A 2 4.94 -45.42 37.76
N PRO A 3 4.58 -45.14 36.49
CA PRO A 3 4.46 -43.78 35.96
C PRO A 3 3.12 -43.08 36.29
N LEU A 4 2.30 -43.67 37.16
CA LEU A 4 0.92 -43.21 37.43
C LEU A 4 0.74 -42.34 38.69
N GLN A 5 1.81 -41.72 39.20
CA GLN A 5 1.69 -40.76 40.32
C GLN A 5 2.65 -39.58 40.17
N ASP A 6 2.39 -38.70 39.20
CA ASP A 6 2.74 -37.28 39.32
C ASP A 6 1.52 -36.42 38.98
N LYS A 7 0.59 -36.34 39.94
CA LYS A 7 -0.63 -35.52 39.85
C LYS A 7 -0.29 -34.06 40.13
N ARG A 8 0.24 -33.37 39.12
CA ARG A 8 0.10 -31.92 38.75
C ARG A 8 1.06 -31.55 37.59
N GLY A 9 1.22 -32.42 36.60
CA GLY A 9 2.07 -32.15 35.43
C GLY A 9 1.38 -31.27 34.37
N ASN A 10 2.16 -30.51 33.59
CA ASN A 10 1.67 -29.67 32.49
C ASN A 10 1.07 -30.54 31.35
N PRO A 11 -0.25 -30.45 31.07
CA PRO A 11 -0.91 -31.25 30.02
C PRO A 11 -0.29 -31.09 28.63
N LEU A 12 0.25 -29.91 28.30
CA LEU A 12 0.90 -29.67 27.01
C LEU A 12 2.15 -30.53 26.84
N LYS A 13 2.97 -30.65 27.89
CA LYS A 13 4.15 -31.54 27.88
C LYS A 13 3.76 -33.01 27.73
N ALA A 14 2.64 -33.40 28.34
CA ALA A 14 2.15 -34.78 28.27
C ALA A 14 1.75 -35.21 26.84
N LEU A 15 1.42 -34.28 25.94
CA LEU A 15 1.14 -34.59 24.52
C LEU A 15 2.33 -35.27 23.81
N GLN A 16 3.56 -34.98 24.25
CA GLN A 16 4.76 -35.61 23.69
C GLN A 16 4.78 -37.13 23.91
N ALA A 17 4.22 -37.62 25.02
CA ALA A 17 4.11 -39.05 25.29
C ALA A 17 3.16 -39.77 24.32
N TYR A 18 2.26 -39.04 23.67
CA TYR A 18 1.36 -39.54 22.63
C TYR A 18 1.92 -39.29 21.21
N GLY A 19 3.14 -38.74 21.09
CA GLY A 19 3.76 -38.43 19.81
C GLY A 19 3.20 -37.21 19.10
N GLN A 20 2.45 -36.34 19.80
CA GLN A 20 1.94 -35.09 19.25
C GLN A 20 2.81 -33.91 19.68
N SER A 21 3.24 -33.10 18.70
CA SER A 21 4.00 -31.87 18.96
C SER A 21 3.08 -30.67 19.11
N VAL A 22 3.38 -29.81 20.08
CA VAL A 22 2.62 -28.59 20.33
C VAL A 22 3.31 -27.40 19.69
N TRP A 23 2.59 -26.71 18.81
CA TRP A 23 3.02 -25.48 18.17
C TRP A 23 2.12 -24.32 18.60
N LEU A 24 2.67 -23.11 18.56
CA LEU A 24 1.94 -21.88 18.90
C LEU A 24 1.54 -21.16 17.61
N ASP A 25 0.25 -20.91 17.44
CA ASP A 25 -0.31 -20.13 16.33
C ASP A 25 -0.33 -18.64 16.68
N TYR A 26 0.86 -18.12 16.97
CA TYR A 26 1.06 -16.74 17.36
C TYR A 26 2.53 -16.36 17.21
N ILE A 27 2.79 -15.17 16.68
CA ILE A 27 4.11 -14.55 16.70
C ILE A 27 3.93 -13.06 16.94
N ARG A 28 4.80 -12.51 17.78
CA ARG A 28 4.91 -11.08 18.05
C ARG A 28 6.32 -10.80 18.55
N ARG A 29 6.88 -9.63 18.25
CA ARG A 29 8.26 -9.31 18.63
C ARG A 29 8.52 -9.34 20.14
N SER A 30 7.60 -8.84 20.97
CA SER A 30 7.73 -8.92 22.44
C SER A 30 7.74 -10.35 22.98
N LEU A 31 7.01 -11.29 22.36
CA LEU A 31 7.03 -12.71 22.74
C LEU A 31 8.46 -13.28 22.65
N ILE A 32 9.24 -12.85 21.66
CA ILE A 32 10.62 -13.31 21.44
C ILE A 32 11.59 -12.52 22.33
N THR A 33 11.56 -11.20 22.25
CA THR A 33 12.52 -10.30 22.91
C THR A 33 12.41 -10.27 24.43
N SER A 34 11.24 -10.55 25.00
CA SER A 34 11.05 -10.67 26.46
C SER A 34 11.55 -12.00 27.04
N GLY A 35 11.91 -12.97 26.18
CA GLY A 35 12.25 -14.34 26.58
C GLY A 35 11.05 -15.24 26.88
N GLU A 36 9.81 -14.76 26.66
CA GLU A 36 8.60 -15.57 26.85
C GLU A 36 8.57 -16.79 25.92
N LEU A 37 8.93 -16.66 24.64
CA LEU A 37 9.00 -17.80 23.72
C LEU A 37 9.93 -18.90 24.23
N LYS A 38 11.10 -18.51 24.73
CA LYS A 38 12.07 -19.44 25.32
C LYS A 38 11.48 -20.14 26.54
N ARG A 39 10.76 -19.40 27.39
CA ARG A 39 10.05 -19.96 28.54
C ARG A 39 9.00 -20.98 28.12
N LEU A 40 8.19 -20.70 27.10
CA LEU A 40 7.20 -21.66 26.57
C LEU A 40 7.87 -22.95 26.04
N VAL A 41 9.05 -22.84 25.43
CA VAL A 41 9.84 -24.01 25.01
C VAL A 41 10.27 -24.85 26.23
N GLU A 42 10.82 -24.21 27.26
CA GLU A 42 11.38 -24.89 28.44
C GLU A 42 10.30 -25.42 29.41
N GLU A 43 9.27 -24.62 29.69
CA GLU A 43 8.26 -24.86 30.72
C GLU A 43 7.01 -25.58 30.17
N ASP A 44 6.63 -25.31 28.93
CA ASP A 44 5.42 -25.87 28.29
C ASP A 44 5.74 -26.91 27.20
N GLY A 45 7.01 -27.08 26.84
CA GLY A 45 7.42 -28.06 25.83
C GLY A 45 7.02 -27.66 24.42
N LEU A 46 6.90 -26.35 24.15
CA LEU A 46 6.61 -25.80 22.82
C LEU A 46 7.68 -26.23 21.81
N ARG A 47 7.23 -26.64 20.61
CA ARG A 47 8.10 -27.26 19.59
C ARG A 47 8.06 -26.60 18.21
N GLY A 48 7.31 -25.52 18.06
CA GLY A 48 7.26 -24.76 16.82
C GLY A 48 6.30 -23.59 16.89
N VAL A 49 6.35 -22.72 15.89
CA VAL A 49 5.53 -21.51 15.80
C VAL A 49 4.99 -21.37 14.37
N THR A 50 3.72 -20.99 14.24
CA THR A 50 3.12 -20.59 12.97
C THR A 50 2.79 -19.10 12.96
N SER A 51 3.10 -18.45 11.85
CA SER A 51 2.58 -17.13 11.52
C SER A 51 1.60 -17.20 10.36
N ASN A 52 0.84 -16.11 10.18
CA ASN A 52 0.01 -15.83 9.02
C ASN A 52 -0.23 -14.31 8.95
N PRO A 53 -0.72 -13.77 7.82
CA PRO A 53 -0.97 -12.34 7.66
C PRO A 53 -1.80 -11.70 8.78
N ALA A 54 -2.85 -12.38 9.28
CA ALA A 54 -3.71 -11.83 10.32
C ALA A 54 -3.01 -11.75 11.70
N ILE A 55 -2.05 -12.64 11.97
CA ILE A 55 -1.23 -12.57 13.19
C ILE A 55 -0.30 -11.36 13.12
N PHE A 56 0.38 -11.16 11.98
CA PHE A 56 1.25 -10.00 11.79
C PHE A 56 0.49 -8.68 11.76
N GLU A 57 -0.69 -8.65 11.12
CA GLU A 57 -1.61 -7.50 11.15
C GLU A 57 -1.83 -7.04 12.59
N LYS A 58 -2.37 -7.93 13.43
CA LYS A 58 -2.64 -7.64 14.85
C LYS A 58 -1.39 -7.31 15.65
N ALA A 59 -0.26 -7.95 15.36
CA ALA A 59 0.99 -7.71 16.08
C ALA A 59 1.53 -6.29 15.79
N ILE A 60 1.50 -5.89 14.51
CA ILE A 60 2.02 -4.59 14.06
C ILE A 60 1.04 -3.46 14.40
N THR A 61 -0.27 -3.66 14.22
CA THR A 61 -1.28 -2.63 14.53
C THR A 61 -1.60 -2.51 16.01
N GLY A 62 -1.58 -3.63 16.73
CA GLY A 62 -2.01 -3.72 18.13
C GLY A 62 -0.89 -3.50 19.16
N SER A 63 0.31 -3.08 18.75
CA SER A 63 1.44 -2.89 19.67
C SER A 63 2.43 -1.80 19.28
N SER A 64 3.25 -1.39 20.26
CA SER A 64 4.41 -0.51 20.05
C SER A 64 5.70 -1.28 19.72
N ASP A 65 5.67 -2.61 19.64
CA ASP A 65 6.88 -3.45 19.52
C ASP A 65 7.67 -3.16 18.23
N TYR A 66 6.97 -2.68 17.20
CA TYR A 66 7.51 -2.45 15.87
C TYR A 66 7.92 -1.00 15.63
N ALA A 67 7.56 -0.07 16.52
CA ALA A 67 7.69 1.37 16.28
C ALA A 67 9.12 1.81 15.93
N VAL A 68 10.13 1.30 16.64
CA VAL A 68 11.55 1.66 16.39
C VAL A 68 12.02 1.11 15.04
N ALA A 69 11.68 -0.14 14.73
CA ALA A 69 12.11 -0.77 13.47
C ALA A 69 11.38 -0.16 12.26
N LEU A 70 10.08 0.14 12.41
CA LEU A 70 9.31 0.88 11.42
C LEU A 70 9.95 2.24 11.15
N LYS A 71 10.28 3.01 12.20
CA LYS A 71 10.96 4.30 12.06
C LYS A 71 12.31 4.20 11.35
N SER A 72 13.08 3.14 11.61
CA SER A 72 14.35 2.91 10.91
C SER A 72 14.15 2.55 9.44
N LEU A 73 13.22 1.63 9.14
CA LEU A 73 12.93 1.17 7.78
C LEU A 73 12.29 2.28 6.93
N GLN A 74 11.56 3.21 7.55
CA GLN A 74 11.02 4.40 6.90
C GLN A 74 12.10 5.33 6.35
N GLN A 75 13.29 5.34 6.95
CA GLN A 75 14.41 6.16 6.47
C GLN A 75 15.13 5.53 5.26
N GLU A 76 14.82 4.27 4.92
CA GLU A 76 15.39 3.59 3.76
C GLU A 76 14.57 3.89 2.49
N LYS A 77 15.18 4.63 1.55
CA LYS A 77 14.53 5.00 0.29
C LYS A 77 14.15 3.78 -0.57
N GLY A 78 12.99 3.83 -1.22
CA GLY A 78 12.54 2.85 -2.21
C GLY A 78 11.87 1.59 -1.64
N LEU A 79 11.60 1.52 -0.34
CA LEU A 79 10.83 0.42 0.26
C LEU A 79 9.33 0.72 0.21
N ASN A 80 8.54 -0.20 -0.37
CA ASN A 80 7.08 -0.16 -0.27
C ASN A 80 6.58 -0.92 0.98
N ALA A 81 5.29 -0.77 1.32
CA ALA A 81 4.63 -1.45 2.45
C ALA A 81 4.99 -2.93 2.57
N LYS A 82 4.97 -3.64 1.44
CA LYS A 82 5.25 -5.07 1.36
C LYS A 82 6.71 -5.34 1.74
N ALA A 83 7.66 -4.58 1.21
CA ALA A 83 9.07 -4.73 1.54
C ALA A 83 9.35 -4.42 3.03
N ILE A 84 8.70 -3.39 3.60
CA ILE A 84 8.80 -3.05 5.02
C ILE A 84 8.22 -4.17 5.88
N TYR A 85 7.00 -4.61 5.59
CA TYR A 85 6.37 -5.76 6.25
C TYR A 85 7.30 -6.97 6.23
N GLU A 86 7.84 -7.32 5.06
CA GLU A 86 8.70 -8.49 4.94
C GLU A 86 9.99 -8.35 5.75
N ARG A 87 10.61 -7.17 5.81
CA ARG A 87 11.77 -6.95 6.69
C ARG A 87 11.43 -7.21 8.14
N LEU A 88 10.28 -6.70 8.62
CA LEU A 88 9.83 -6.91 9.98
C LEU A 88 9.53 -8.39 10.26
N ALA A 89 8.77 -9.03 9.36
CA ALA A 89 8.40 -10.43 9.47
C ALA A 89 9.62 -11.35 9.41
N VAL A 90 10.54 -11.14 8.47
CA VAL A 90 11.77 -11.93 8.34
C VAL A 90 12.59 -11.84 9.63
N GLN A 91 12.76 -10.65 10.21
CA GLN A 91 13.51 -10.49 11.46
C GLN A 91 12.87 -11.29 12.60
N ASP A 92 11.55 -11.14 12.80
CA ASP A 92 10.85 -11.87 13.87
C ASP A 92 10.93 -13.40 13.66
N ILE A 93 10.85 -13.87 12.41
CA ILE A 93 10.98 -15.29 12.07
C ILE A 93 12.40 -15.79 12.30
N GLN A 94 13.42 -15.00 11.99
CA GLN A 94 14.82 -15.33 12.29
C GLN A 94 15.04 -15.49 13.79
N ASP A 95 14.59 -14.52 14.58
CA ASP A 95 14.78 -14.53 16.03
C ASP A 95 14.01 -15.70 16.68
N ALA A 96 12.78 -15.97 16.23
CA ALA A 96 12.02 -17.14 16.70
C ALA A 96 12.68 -18.47 16.30
N ALA A 97 13.22 -18.54 15.07
CA ALA A 97 13.94 -19.73 14.60
C ALA A 97 15.22 -19.97 15.42
N ASP A 98 15.91 -18.92 15.83
CA ASP A 98 17.09 -19.02 16.69
C ASP A 98 16.74 -19.50 18.11
N VAL A 99 15.61 -19.05 18.67
CA VAL A 99 15.09 -19.59 19.95
C VAL A 99 14.74 -21.08 19.85
N LEU A 100 14.17 -21.52 18.73
CA LEU A 100 13.76 -22.90 18.50
C LEU A 100 14.89 -23.82 17.98
N ARG A 101 16.06 -23.26 17.68
CA ARG A 101 17.21 -24.00 17.15
C ARG A 101 17.64 -25.17 18.04
N PRO A 102 17.71 -25.05 19.39
CA PRO A 102 18.04 -26.20 20.25
C PRO A 102 17.02 -27.34 20.14
N VAL A 103 15.72 -27.02 19.99
CA VAL A 103 14.68 -28.04 19.77
C VAL A 103 14.89 -28.72 18.42
N TYR A 104 15.18 -27.95 17.37
CA TYR A 104 15.47 -28.48 16.04
C TYR A 104 16.65 -29.47 16.06
N GLU A 105 17.71 -29.16 16.81
CA GLU A 105 18.89 -30.03 16.91
C GLU A 105 18.63 -31.29 17.74
N VAL A 106 18.07 -31.15 18.95
CA VAL A 106 17.78 -32.27 19.86
C VAL A 106 16.79 -33.26 19.25
N THR A 107 15.82 -32.76 18.50
CA THR A 107 14.81 -33.59 17.83
C THR A 107 15.27 -34.12 16.47
N LYS A 108 16.53 -33.91 16.11
CA LYS A 108 17.11 -34.32 14.82
C LYS A 108 16.29 -33.83 13.63
N ARG A 109 15.96 -32.54 13.66
CA ARG A 109 15.19 -31.83 12.63
C ARG A 109 13.74 -32.33 12.52
N ARG A 110 13.19 -32.92 13.59
CA ARG A 110 11.78 -33.30 13.60
C ARG A 110 10.89 -32.13 14.03
N ASP A 111 11.35 -31.32 14.97
CA ASP A 111 10.65 -30.15 15.50
C ASP A 111 11.53 -28.90 15.43
N GLY A 112 11.12 -27.83 16.10
CA GLY A 112 11.87 -26.57 16.21
C GLY A 112 11.67 -25.65 15.01
N TYR A 113 10.53 -25.73 14.34
CA TYR A 113 10.25 -24.99 13.11
C TYR A 113 9.47 -23.70 13.34
N VAL A 114 9.72 -22.70 12.49
CA VAL A 114 8.91 -21.48 12.40
C VAL A 114 8.38 -21.32 10.98
N SER A 115 7.07 -21.11 10.83
CA SER A 115 6.44 -20.94 9.52
C SER A 115 6.28 -19.47 9.12
N LEU A 116 6.65 -19.14 7.88
CA LEU A 116 6.41 -17.84 7.24
C LEU A 116 5.62 -18.04 5.94
N GLU A 117 4.51 -17.34 5.79
CA GLU A 117 3.57 -17.51 4.67
C GLU A 117 3.92 -16.64 3.47
N VAL A 118 3.76 -17.18 2.27
CA VAL A 118 3.78 -16.40 1.02
C VAL A 118 2.56 -15.46 0.95
N SER A 119 2.60 -14.48 0.07
CA SER A 119 1.48 -13.56 -0.18
C SER A 119 0.21 -14.35 -0.56
N PRO A 120 -0.93 -14.12 0.12
CA PRO A 120 -2.21 -14.74 -0.23
C PRO A 120 -2.64 -14.44 -1.67
N HIS A 121 -2.22 -13.30 -2.23
CA HIS A 121 -2.52 -12.88 -3.60
C HIS A 121 -1.87 -13.78 -4.66
N LEU A 122 -0.87 -14.58 -4.30
CA LEU A 122 -0.19 -15.53 -5.19
C LEU A 122 -0.79 -16.94 -5.13
N ALA A 123 -1.84 -17.17 -4.34
CA ALA A 123 -2.40 -18.51 -4.13
C ALA A 123 -2.94 -19.17 -5.41
N ARG A 124 -3.16 -18.41 -6.49
CA ARG A 124 -3.56 -18.92 -7.83
C ARG A 124 -2.47 -18.71 -8.90
N ASP A 125 -1.25 -18.40 -8.48
CA ASP A 125 -0.09 -18.22 -9.36
C ASP A 125 1.06 -19.11 -8.88
N THR A 126 1.25 -20.24 -9.57
CA THR A 126 2.33 -21.19 -9.28
C THR A 126 3.71 -20.53 -9.42
N GLN A 127 3.95 -19.71 -10.44
CA GLN A 127 5.29 -19.13 -10.68
C GLN A 127 5.59 -18.00 -9.70
N GLY A 128 4.62 -17.13 -9.43
CA GLY A 128 4.72 -16.11 -8.39
C GLY A 128 5.00 -16.73 -7.02
N THR A 129 4.27 -17.79 -6.65
CA THR A 129 4.48 -18.53 -5.39
C THR A 129 5.91 -19.07 -5.30
N LEU A 130 6.44 -19.68 -6.37
CA LEU A 130 7.80 -20.21 -6.39
C LEU A 130 8.87 -19.12 -6.21
N GLN A 131 8.71 -18.00 -6.94
CA GLN A 131 9.65 -16.89 -6.86
C GLN A 131 9.67 -16.27 -5.46
N GLU A 132 8.50 -16.05 -4.88
CA GLU A 132 8.40 -15.48 -3.54
C GLU A 132 8.90 -16.45 -2.46
N ALA A 133 8.53 -17.73 -2.53
CA ALA A 133 8.98 -18.74 -1.58
C ALA A 133 10.52 -18.84 -1.54
N ARG A 134 11.18 -18.90 -2.71
CA ARG A 134 12.65 -18.94 -2.80
C ARG A 134 13.29 -17.68 -2.22
N ARG A 135 12.70 -16.51 -2.48
CA ARG A 135 13.17 -15.23 -1.97
C ARG A 135 13.06 -15.16 -0.44
N LEU A 136 11.90 -15.55 0.12
CA LEU A 136 11.68 -15.58 1.57
C LEU A 136 12.60 -16.60 2.26
N TRP A 137 12.76 -17.79 1.69
CA TRP A 137 13.69 -18.81 2.19
C TRP A 137 15.12 -18.28 2.28
N LYS A 138 15.59 -17.63 1.22
CA LYS A 138 16.91 -16.98 1.18
C LYS A 138 17.01 -15.84 2.19
N ALA A 139 15.98 -15.00 2.31
CA ALA A 139 15.98 -13.85 3.20
C ALA A 139 16.02 -14.26 4.68
N VAL A 140 15.25 -15.29 5.06
CA VAL A 140 15.26 -15.82 6.43
C VAL A 140 16.60 -16.50 6.73
N GLY A 141 17.10 -17.35 5.82
CA GLY A 141 18.45 -17.91 5.96
C GLY A 141 18.65 -18.76 7.22
N ARG A 142 17.60 -19.48 7.67
CA ARG A 142 17.65 -20.43 8.80
C ARG A 142 17.14 -21.80 8.35
N GLU A 143 17.84 -22.88 8.70
CA GLU A 143 17.47 -24.25 8.27
C GLU A 143 16.12 -24.73 8.80
N ASN A 144 15.65 -24.15 9.91
CA ASN A 144 14.41 -24.49 10.59
C ASN A 144 13.25 -23.53 10.27
N VAL A 145 13.32 -22.79 9.17
CA VAL A 145 12.14 -22.11 8.61
C VAL A 145 11.32 -23.09 7.77
N MET A 146 10.00 -22.91 7.77
CA MET A 146 9.09 -23.50 6.80
C MET A 146 8.42 -22.39 5.99
N ILE A 147 8.45 -22.49 4.66
CA ILE A 147 7.64 -21.60 3.82
C ILE A 147 6.23 -22.15 3.76
N LYS A 148 5.26 -21.33 4.12
CA LYS A 148 3.87 -21.73 4.20
C LYS A 148 3.14 -21.40 2.90
N VAL A 149 2.55 -22.41 2.27
CA VAL A 149 1.96 -22.34 0.92
C VAL A 149 0.54 -22.93 0.94
N PRO A 150 -0.49 -22.22 0.45
CA PRO A 150 -1.85 -22.74 0.33
C PRO A 150 -1.97 -23.97 -0.56
N ALA A 151 -2.79 -24.94 -0.17
CA ALA A 151 -3.07 -26.17 -0.92
C ALA A 151 -4.12 -25.98 -2.04
N THR A 152 -3.98 -24.92 -2.84
CA THR A 152 -4.79 -24.71 -4.04
C THR A 152 -4.34 -25.64 -5.17
N PRO A 153 -5.16 -25.85 -6.22
CA PRO A 153 -4.73 -26.56 -7.42
C PRO A 153 -3.41 -26.02 -8.00
N GLU A 154 -3.19 -24.71 -7.94
CA GLU A 154 -1.98 -24.03 -8.42
C GLU A 154 -0.82 -24.07 -7.40
N GLY A 155 -1.13 -24.16 -6.11
CA GLY A 155 -0.16 -24.28 -5.03
C GLY A 155 0.49 -25.67 -4.92
N ILE A 156 -0.25 -26.74 -5.22
CA ILE A 156 0.25 -28.13 -5.15
C ILE A 156 1.48 -28.36 -6.05
N PRO A 157 1.49 -27.92 -7.33
CA PRO A 157 2.70 -27.96 -8.17
C PRO A 157 3.86 -27.16 -7.58
N ALA A 158 3.60 -25.99 -6.98
CA ALA A 158 4.64 -25.20 -6.32
C ALA A 158 5.24 -25.94 -5.11
N ILE A 159 4.39 -26.57 -4.29
CA ILE A 159 4.81 -27.38 -3.14
C ILE A 159 5.76 -28.50 -3.59
N ARG A 160 5.38 -29.30 -4.60
CA ARG A 160 6.24 -30.37 -5.14
C ARG A 160 7.61 -29.83 -5.55
N GLN A 161 7.62 -28.73 -6.28
CA GLN A 161 8.84 -28.12 -6.80
C GLN A 161 9.74 -27.59 -5.67
N LEU A 162 9.19 -26.91 -4.66
CA LEU A 162 9.96 -26.42 -3.51
C LEU A 162 10.56 -27.56 -2.67
N ILE A 163 9.79 -28.65 -2.47
CA ILE A 163 10.31 -29.86 -1.81
C ILE A 163 11.45 -30.47 -2.63
N SER A 164 11.32 -30.51 -3.96
CA SER A 164 12.39 -30.98 -4.85
C SER A 164 13.65 -30.13 -4.82
N GLU A 165 13.55 -28.88 -4.36
CA GLU A 165 14.67 -27.95 -4.15
C GLU A 165 15.28 -28.04 -2.74
N GLY A 166 14.78 -28.94 -1.90
CA GLY A 166 15.27 -29.15 -0.55
C GLY A 166 14.74 -28.16 0.49
N MET A 167 13.65 -27.46 0.20
CA MET A 167 13.03 -26.50 1.13
C MET A 167 12.02 -27.16 2.06
N ASN A 168 11.91 -26.67 3.30
CA ASN A 168 10.83 -27.11 4.19
C ASN A 168 9.54 -26.34 3.88
N VAL A 169 8.41 -27.05 3.78
CA VAL A 169 7.12 -26.44 3.41
C VAL A 169 6.05 -26.77 4.44
N ASN A 170 5.35 -25.74 4.93
CA ASN A 170 4.11 -25.89 5.68
C ASN A 170 2.94 -25.70 4.71
N VAL A 171 2.23 -26.77 4.37
CA VAL A 171 1.09 -26.69 3.47
C VAL A 171 -0.15 -26.24 4.26
N THR A 172 -0.84 -25.20 3.83
CA THR A 172 -1.99 -24.60 4.57
C THR A 172 -3.30 -24.62 3.80
N LEU A 173 -4.40 -24.25 4.47
CA LEU A 173 -5.76 -24.24 3.93
C LEU A 173 -6.23 -25.60 3.41
N LEU A 174 -5.89 -26.67 4.12
CA LEU A 174 -6.41 -28.02 3.86
C LEU A 174 -7.69 -28.27 4.69
N PHE A 175 -8.75 -28.70 4.00
CA PHE A 175 -10.05 -29.02 4.61
C PHE A 175 -10.58 -30.40 4.18
N ALA A 176 -10.14 -30.89 3.02
CA ALA A 176 -10.64 -32.10 2.36
C ALA A 176 -9.59 -33.20 2.34
N GLN A 177 -10.03 -34.46 2.48
CA GLN A 177 -9.17 -35.64 2.46
C GLN A 177 -8.48 -35.80 1.10
N GLU A 178 -9.19 -35.57 -0.01
CA GLU A 178 -8.63 -35.68 -1.36
C GLU A 178 -7.60 -34.58 -1.64
N ALA A 179 -7.78 -33.39 -1.06
CA ALA A 179 -6.79 -32.32 -1.14
C ALA A 179 -5.52 -32.69 -0.37
N TYR A 180 -5.67 -33.28 0.82
CA TYR A 180 -4.55 -33.81 1.59
C TYR A 180 -3.81 -34.93 0.84
N GLN A 181 -4.53 -35.88 0.23
CA GLN A 181 -3.93 -36.94 -0.60
C GLN A 181 -3.02 -36.35 -1.69
N ARG A 182 -3.52 -35.37 -2.45
CA ARG A 182 -2.73 -34.71 -3.50
C ARG A 182 -1.49 -34.00 -2.97
N VAL A 183 -1.58 -33.40 -1.78
CA VAL A 183 -0.45 -32.74 -1.11
C VAL A 183 0.61 -33.75 -0.65
N ALA A 184 0.21 -34.86 -0.03
CA ALA A 184 1.11 -35.91 0.38
C ALA A 184 1.80 -36.59 -0.83
N GLU A 185 1.06 -36.81 -1.92
CA GLU A 185 1.62 -37.28 -3.19
C GLU A 185 2.64 -36.31 -3.79
N ALA A 186 2.33 -35.00 -3.77
CA ALA A 186 3.26 -33.96 -4.20
C ALA A 186 4.53 -33.91 -3.34
N TYR A 187 4.41 -34.14 -2.04
CA TYR A 187 5.54 -34.23 -1.12
C TYR A 187 6.45 -35.43 -1.44
N ILE A 188 5.87 -36.63 -1.56
CA ILE A 188 6.61 -37.86 -1.90
C ILE A 188 7.31 -37.69 -3.25
N ALA A 189 6.60 -37.21 -4.28
CA ALA A 189 7.16 -36.96 -5.60
C ALA A 189 8.28 -35.91 -5.59
N GLY A 190 8.15 -34.87 -4.77
CA GLY A 190 9.18 -33.84 -4.59
C GLY A 190 10.45 -34.44 -3.97
N LEU A 191 10.32 -35.27 -2.93
CA LEU A 191 11.46 -35.95 -2.32
C LEU A 191 12.15 -36.93 -3.28
N GLU A 192 11.39 -37.70 -4.05
CA GLU A 192 11.94 -38.59 -5.09
C GLU A 192 12.78 -37.82 -6.09
N GLN A 193 12.27 -36.68 -6.56
CA GLN A 193 12.99 -35.80 -7.47
C GLN A 193 14.25 -35.21 -6.80
N PHE A 194 14.17 -34.80 -5.53
CA PHE A 194 15.33 -34.29 -4.80
C PHE A 194 16.44 -35.35 -4.68
N VAL A 195 16.07 -36.62 -4.42
CA VAL A 195 17.02 -37.75 -4.39
C VAL A 195 17.67 -37.96 -5.74
N VAL A 196 16.91 -37.93 -6.84
CA VAL A 196 17.45 -38.06 -8.20
C VAL A 196 18.47 -36.97 -8.51
N GLN A 197 18.28 -35.76 -7.96
CA GLN A 197 19.19 -34.62 -8.09
C GLN A 197 20.39 -34.68 -7.13
N GLY A 198 20.54 -35.75 -6.34
CA GLY A 198 21.63 -35.91 -5.37
C GLY A 198 21.39 -35.23 -4.02
N GLY A 199 20.17 -34.79 -3.74
CA GLY A 199 19.75 -34.13 -2.50
C GLY A 199 19.73 -35.06 -1.28
N THR A 200 19.92 -34.47 -0.09
CA THR A 200 19.88 -35.20 1.20
C THR A 200 18.50 -35.05 1.86
N VAL A 201 17.63 -36.04 1.70
CA VAL A 201 16.23 -35.98 2.14
C VAL A 201 16.01 -35.81 3.64
N ASN A 202 16.97 -36.19 4.49
CA ASN A 202 16.87 -35.98 5.94
C ASN A 202 16.93 -34.51 6.39
N LYS A 203 17.18 -33.59 5.44
CA LYS A 203 17.17 -32.15 5.66
C LYS A 203 15.84 -31.48 5.31
N VAL A 204 14.91 -32.22 4.71
CA VAL A 204 13.64 -31.70 4.20
C VAL A 204 12.50 -32.17 5.09
N ALA A 205 11.77 -31.23 5.67
CA ALA A 205 10.58 -31.50 6.45
C ALA A 205 9.36 -30.79 5.87
N SER A 206 8.19 -31.36 6.10
CA SER A 206 6.93 -30.74 5.73
C SER A 206 5.84 -31.07 6.75
N VAL A 207 4.87 -30.17 6.88
CA VAL A 207 3.63 -30.40 7.62
C VAL A 207 2.44 -30.05 6.73
N ALA A 208 1.34 -30.77 6.90
CA ALA A 208 0.07 -30.52 6.21
C ALA A 208 -0.95 -29.95 7.22
N SER A 209 -1.10 -28.62 7.23
CA SER A 209 -2.00 -27.89 8.13
C SER A 209 -3.47 -28.05 7.74
N PHE A 210 -4.11 -29.03 8.37
CA PHE A 210 -5.49 -29.43 8.18
C PHE A 210 -6.42 -28.72 9.18
N PHE A 211 -7.37 -27.94 8.68
CA PHE A 211 -8.20 -27.03 9.46
C PHE A 211 -9.41 -27.75 10.06
N ILE A 212 -9.63 -27.57 11.37
CA ILE A 212 -10.67 -28.30 12.12
C ILE A 212 -11.92 -27.44 12.37
N SER A 213 -11.87 -26.46 13.28
CA SER A 213 -13.08 -25.77 13.78
C SER A 213 -13.93 -25.06 12.71
N ARG A 214 -13.32 -24.68 11.58
CA ARG A 214 -14.03 -24.06 10.45
C ARG A 214 -15.04 -25.01 9.80
N ILE A 215 -14.75 -26.31 9.81
CA ILE A 215 -15.62 -27.35 9.26
C ILE A 215 -16.89 -27.43 10.10
N ASP A 216 -16.78 -27.63 11.41
CA ASP A 216 -17.95 -27.70 12.29
C ASP A 216 -18.72 -26.39 12.29
N SER A 217 -18.06 -25.23 12.25
CA SER A 217 -18.76 -23.93 12.16
C SER A 217 -19.66 -23.84 10.93
N ALA A 218 -19.19 -24.32 9.77
CA ALA A 218 -19.96 -24.33 8.54
C ALA A 218 -21.08 -25.39 8.57
N ILE A 219 -20.78 -26.59 9.05
CA ILE A 219 -21.71 -27.71 9.08
C ILE A 219 -22.80 -27.50 10.14
N ASP A 220 -22.46 -27.04 11.34
CA ASP A 220 -23.43 -26.71 12.39
C ASP A 220 -24.40 -25.61 11.92
N ALA A 221 -23.93 -24.64 11.12
CA ALA A 221 -24.80 -23.63 10.51
C ALA A 221 -25.78 -24.23 9.50
N ILE A 222 -25.32 -25.17 8.65
CA ILE A 222 -26.19 -25.92 7.72
C ILE A 222 -27.21 -26.76 8.50
N ILE A 223 -26.76 -27.46 9.55
CA ILE A 223 -27.61 -28.26 10.43
C ILE A 223 -28.67 -27.38 11.10
N ALA A 224 -28.29 -26.24 11.66
CA ALA A 224 -29.21 -25.31 12.30
C ALA A 224 -30.27 -24.78 11.32
N ALA A 225 -29.90 -24.53 10.06
CA ALA A 225 -30.84 -24.14 9.02
C ALA A 225 -31.80 -25.30 8.65
N ARG A 226 -31.29 -26.52 8.46
CA ARG A 226 -32.10 -27.70 8.11
C ARG A 226 -33.02 -28.16 9.23
N LEU A 227 -32.62 -27.99 10.50
CA LEU A 227 -33.47 -28.33 11.65
C LEU A 227 -34.78 -27.53 11.68
N LYS A 228 -34.82 -26.32 11.08
CA LYS A 228 -36.04 -25.50 10.99
C LYS A 228 -37.08 -26.05 10.02
N THR A 229 -36.65 -26.81 9.03
CA THR A 229 -37.50 -27.32 7.93
C THR A 229 -37.52 -28.84 7.83
N ALA A 230 -36.91 -29.54 8.80
CA ALA A 230 -36.78 -30.99 8.79
C ALA A 230 -38.15 -31.69 8.85
N PRO A 231 -38.42 -32.65 7.95
CA PRO A 231 -39.78 -33.17 7.72
C PRO A 231 -40.27 -34.15 8.79
N ASN A 232 -39.39 -34.74 9.60
CA ASN A 232 -39.76 -35.70 10.64
C ASN A 232 -38.73 -35.76 11.80
N PRO A 233 -39.11 -36.33 12.97
CA PRO A 233 -38.23 -36.42 14.15
C PRO A 233 -36.94 -37.23 13.93
N THR A 234 -36.97 -38.25 13.06
CA THR A 234 -35.81 -39.09 12.76
C THR A 234 -34.70 -38.29 12.09
N VAL A 235 -35.03 -37.49 11.06
CA VAL A 235 -34.07 -36.60 10.40
C VAL A 235 -33.52 -35.55 11.37
N GLN A 236 -34.36 -35.03 12.27
CA GLN A 236 -33.88 -34.10 13.29
C GLN A 236 -32.90 -34.74 14.28
N ALA A 237 -33.12 -35.99 14.68
CA ALA A 237 -32.21 -36.73 15.56
C ALA A 237 -30.85 -36.96 14.87
N LEU A 238 -30.86 -37.37 13.60
CA LEU A 238 -29.63 -37.54 12.81
C LEU A 238 -28.87 -36.22 12.61
N LEU A 239 -29.58 -35.12 12.31
CA LEU A 239 -28.96 -33.81 12.20
C LEU A 239 -28.31 -33.36 13.52
N ARG A 240 -28.99 -33.55 14.66
CA ARG A 240 -28.45 -33.21 15.97
C ARG A 240 -27.27 -34.09 16.38
N SER A 241 -27.23 -35.36 15.95
CA SER A 241 -26.12 -36.26 16.29
C SER A 241 -24.79 -35.89 15.64
N LEU A 242 -24.82 -35.05 14.59
CA LEU A 242 -23.64 -34.58 13.84
C LEU A 242 -22.98 -33.33 14.46
N LEU A 243 -23.70 -32.58 15.30
CA LEU A 243 -23.22 -31.30 15.85
C LEU A 243 -21.87 -31.47 16.57
N GLY A 244 -20.85 -30.73 16.12
CA GLY A 244 -19.52 -30.73 16.71
C GLY A 244 -18.71 -32.02 16.56
N LYS A 245 -19.12 -32.95 15.69
CA LYS A 245 -18.43 -34.23 15.46
C LYS A 245 -17.75 -34.34 14.11
N VAL A 246 -18.23 -33.61 13.10
CA VAL A 246 -17.83 -33.85 11.71
C VAL A 246 -16.38 -33.45 11.45
N ALA A 247 -15.92 -32.34 12.00
CA ALA A 247 -14.52 -31.93 11.85
C ALA A 247 -13.54 -32.94 12.46
N ILE A 248 -13.89 -33.53 13.61
CA ILE A 248 -13.09 -34.56 14.28
C ILE A 248 -13.09 -35.85 13.45
N ALA A 249 -14.26 -36.29 12.97
CA ALA A 249 -14.38 -37.48 12.13
C ALA A 249 -13.54 -37.35 10.85
N ASN A 250 -13.66 -36.20 10.16
CA ASN A 250 -12.86 -35.89 8.97
C ASN A 250 -11.35 -35.85 9.27
N GLY A 251 -10.96 -35.34 10.44
CA GLY A 251 -9.57 -35.37 10.90
C GLY A 251 -9.05 -36.79 11.13
N LYS A 252 -9.85 -37.64 11.79
CA LYS A 252 -9.51 -39.06 12.02
C LYS A 252 -9.35 -39.83 10.71
N GLU A 253 -10.25 -39.66 9.74
CA GLU A 253 -10.15 -40.28 8.42
C GLU A 253 -8.94 -39.77 7.63
N THR A 254 -8.66 -38.46 7.68
CA THR A 254 -7.45 -37.88 7.09
C THR A 254 -6.17 -38.51 7.69
N TYR A 255 -6.19 -38.80 8.99
CA TYR A 255 -5.06 -39.48 9.64
C TYR A 255 -4.91 -40.95 9.22
N GLN A 256 -6.01 -41.68 8.96
CA GLN A 256 -5.92 -43.02 8.38
C GLN A 256 -5.29 -42.97 6.99
N LEU A 257 -5.70 -42.01 6.16
CA LEU A 257 -5.09 -41.78 4.86
C LEU A 257 -3.60 -41.41 4.97
N TYR A 258 -3.19 -40.65 5.99
CA TYR A 258 -1.78 -40.41 6.30
C TYR A 258 -1.02 -41.73 6.56
N LEU A 259 -1.56 -42.60 7.40
CA LEU A 259 -0.92 -43.89 7.71
C LEU A 259 -0.76 -44.76 6.46
N ASP A 260 -1.74 -44.74 5.55
CA ASP A 260 -1.69 -45.52 4.31
C ASP A 260 -0.70 -44.96 3.28
N LEU A 261 -0.63 -43.63 3.13
CA LEU A 261 0.27 -42.97 2.16
C LEU A 261 1.74 -43.06 2.56
N PHE A 262 2.03 -42.99 3.86
CA PHE A 262 3.39 -43.14 4.41
C PHE A 262 3.69 -44.59 4.79
N ARG A 263 3.02 -45.53 4.13
CA ARG A 263 3.23 -46.98 4.21
C ARG A 263 3.49 -47.53 2.80
N GLY A 264 4.28 -48.62 2.73
CA GLY A 264 4.56 -49.32 1.47
C GLY A 264 5.95 -49.07 0.90
N GLU A 265 6.26 -49.73 -0.22
CA GLU A 265 7.63 -49.79 -0.76
C GLU A 265 8.15 -48.44 -1.25
N ARG A 266 7.27 -47.63 -1.87
CA ARG A 266 7.62 -46.29 -2.36
C ARG A 266 8.11 -45.38 -1.23
N TRP A 267 7.38 -45.32 -0.12
CA TRP A 267 7.80 -44.55 1.05
C TRP A 267 9.05 -45.13 1.72
N ARG A 268 9.11 -46.46 1.91
CA ARG A 268 10.27 -47.14 2.51
C ARG A 268 11.59 -46.84 1.76
N ALA A 269 11.54 -46.68 0.44
CA ALA A 269 12.71 -46.32 -0.36
C ALA A 269 13.25 -44.91 -0.05
N LEU A 270 12.40 -43.98 0.37
CA LEU A 270 12.78 -42.64 0.85
C LEU A 270 13.19 -42.67 2.33
N GLU A 271 12.44 -43.38 3.16
CA GLU A 271 12.69 -43.53 4.60
C GLU A 271 14.06 -44.15 4.87
N THR A 272 14.47 -45.17 4.11
CA THR A 272 15.81 -45.79 4.20
C THR A 272 16.95 -44.82 3.87
N LYS A 273 16.66 -43.73 3.14
CA LYS A 273 17.58 -42.62 2.86
C LYS A 273 17.49 -41.49 3.91
N GLY A 274 16.68 -41.68 4.95
CA GLY A 274 16.49 -40.75 6.06
C GLY A 274 15.39 -39.71 5.84
N ALA A 275 14.50 -39.88 4.85
CA ALA A 275 13.34 -39.00 4.70
C ALA A 275 12.43 -39.09 5.92
N GLN A 276 11.79 -37.98 6.26
CA GLN A 276 10.82 -37.91 7.36
C GLN A 276 9.41 -37.78 6.81
N THR A 277 8.38 -38.34 7.44
CA THR A 277 7.00 -38.20 6.95
C THR A 277 6.53 -36.74 6.99
N GLN A 278 5.64 -36.35 6.08
CA GLN A 278 4.92 -35.07 6.17
C GLN A 278 3.82 -35.21 7.22
N ARG A 279 4.05 -34.67 8.41
CA ARG A 279 3.10 -34.82 9.53
C ARG A 279 1.82 -34.06 9.25
N VAL A 280 0.69 -34.64 9.64
CA VAL A 280 -0.57 -33.89 9.71
C VAL A 280 -0.49 -32.91 10.87
N LEU A 281 -0.79 -31.64 10.57
CA LEU A 281 -0.83 -30.56 11.54
C LEU A 281 -2.28 -30.10 11.70
N TRP A 282 -2.83 -30.22 12.91
CA TRP A 282 -4.18 -29.75 13.22
C TRP A 282 -4.15 -28.25 13.43
N ALA A 283 -4.78 -27.52 12.51
CA ALA A 283 -4.89 -26.07 12.53
C ALA A 283 -6.32 -25.63 12.85
N SER A 284 -6.46 -24.39 13.33
CA SER A 284 -7.77 -23.84 13.71
C SER A 284 -8.48 -24.73 14.75
N THR A 285 -7.77 -25.13 15.81
CA THR A 285 -8.23 -26.03 16.88
C THR A 285 -8.88 -25.30 18.06
N SER A 286 -9.24 -24.02 17.89
CA SER A 286 -10.03 -23.26 18.87
C SER A 286 -11.53 -23.49 18.66
N THR A 287 -12.22 -23.89 19.72
CA THR A 287 -13.68 -24.04 19.72
C THR A 287 -14.39 -22.72 19.41
N LYS A 288 -15.40 -22.75 18.54
CA LYS A 288 -16.21 -21.59 18.15
C LYS A 288 -17.61 -21.59 18.77
N ASN A 289 -18.06 -22.75 19.26
CA ASN A 289 -19.35 -22.93 19.89
C ASN A 289 -19.17 -23.08 21.42
N PRO A 290 -19.70 -22.17 22.24
CA PRO A 290 -19.54 -22.22 23.70
C PRO A 290 -20.22 -23.43 24.35
N ALA A 291 -21.06 -24.17 23.62
CA ALA A 291 -21.65 -25.43 24.10
C ALA A 291 -20.65 -26.60 24.10
N TYR A 292 -19.55 -26.48 23.34
CA TYR A 292 -18.50 -27.50 23.32
C TYR A 292 -17.38 -27.12 24.30
N ARG A 293 -16.60 -28.11 24.74
CA ARG A 293 -15.39 -27.81 25.51
C ARG A 293 -14.45 -26.97 24.65
N ASP A 294 -13.87 -25.94 25.24
CA ASP A 294 -12.91 -25.02 24.64
C ASP A 294 -11.61 -25.69 24.15
N VAL A 295 -11.31 -26.89 24.67
CA VAL A 295 -10.17 -27.74 24.30
C VAL A 295 -10.53 -28.98 23.48
N VAL A 296 -11.80 -29.14 23.05
CA VAL A 296 -12.30 -30.39 22.44
C VAL A 296 -11.48 -30.83 21.24
N TYR A 297 -11.13 -29.93 20.32
CA TYR A 297 -10.39 -30.31 19.11
C TYR A 297 -8.95 -30.73 19.40
N VAL A 298 -8.34 -30.18 20.46
CA VAL A 298 -7.03 -30.65 20.88
C VAL A 298 -7.17 -32.04 21.48
N GLU A 299 -8.09 -32.23 22.43
CA GLU A 299 -8.30 -33.51 23.11
C GLU A 299 -8.64 -34.64 22.15
N GLU A 300 -9.48 -34.39 21.13
CA GLU A 300 -10.00 -35.41 20.22
C GLU A 300 -9.05 -35.78 19.07
N LEU A 301 -7.99 -35.01 18.83
CA LEU A 301 -7.05 -35.22 17.72
C LEU A 301 -5.62 -35.54 18.17
N ILE A 302 -5.44 -36.05 19.39
CA ILE A 302 -4.14 -36.44 19.93
C ILE A 302 -3.75 -37.81 19.36
N GLY A 303 -2.62 -37.86 18.65
CA GLY A 303 -2.09 -39.11 18.13
C GLY A 303 -0.65 -39.03 17.65
N PRO A 304 -0.05 -40.19 17.34
CA PRO A 304 1.37 -40.29 17.06
C PRO A 304 1.74 -39.57 15.75
N ASP A 305 2.89 -38.92 15.79
CA ASP A 305 3.50 -38.27 14.64
C ASP A 305 2.63 -37.16 14.01
N THR A 306 1.96 -36.40 14.88
CA THR A 306 1.13 -35.26 14.49
C THR A 306 1.63 -33.97 15.13
N VAL A 307 1.13 -32.85 14.64
CA VAL A 307 1.35 -31.52 15.22
C VAL A 307 -0.01 -30.91 15.51
N ASN A 308 -0.14 -30.13 16.58
CA ASN A 308 -1.30 -29.26 16.79
C ASN A 308 -0.80 -27.83 16.98
N THR A 309 -1.25 -26.90 16.14
CA THR A 309 -0.93 -25.48 16.29
C THR A 309 -2.09 -24.75 16.94
N MET A 310 -1.85 -24.19 18.11
CA MET A 310 -2.89 -23.65 18.99
C MET A 310 -2.75 -22.14 19.13
N PRO A 311 -3.83 -21.35 19.01
CA PRO A 311 -3.78 -19.94 19.41
C PRO A 311 -3.58 -19.83 20.93
N PRO A 312 -3.08 -18.68 21.45
CA PRO A 312 -2.71 -18.53 22.86
C PRO A 312 -3.81 -18.94 23.84
N ALA A 313 -5.06 -18.54 23.59
CA ALA A 313 -6.19 -18.90 24.45
C ALA A 313 -6.45 -20.42 24.55
N THR A 314 -6.30 -21.16 23.44
CA THR A 314 -6.48 -22.62 23.44
C THR A 314 -5.26 -23.31 24.06
N PHE A 315 -4.06 -22.77 23.83
CA PHE A 315 -2.83 -23.24 24.48
C PHE A 315 -2.95 -23.14 26.00
N ASP A 316 -3.40 -21.99 26.50
CA ASP A 316 -3.61 -21.75 27.94
C ASP A 316 -4.74 -22.61 28.52
N ALA A 317 -5.88 -22.72 27.83
CA ALA A 317 -6.98 -23.58 28.26
C ALA A 317 -6.55 -25.05 28.36
N PHE A 318 -5.79 -25.55 27.36
CA PHE A 318 -5.28 -26.92 27.40
C PHE A 318 -4.25 -27.11 28.52
N ARG A 319 -3.39 -26.12 28.77
CA ARG A 319 -2.46 -26.12 29.90
C ARG A 319 -3.17 -26.20 31.25
N ASP A 320 -4.30 -25.52 31.40
CA ASP A 320 -5.07 -25.48 32.63
C ASP A 320 -5.83 -26.79 32.89
N HIS A 321 -6.59 -27.28 31.89
CA HIS A 321 -7.55 -28.37 32.12
C HIS A 321 -7.67 -29.38 30.97
N GLY A 322 -6.71 -29.41 30.05
CA GLY A 322 -6.63 -30.41 28.98
C GLY A 322 -6.47 -31.83 29.52
N ARG A 323 -7.07 -32.81 28.82
CA ARG A 323 -7.02 -34.24 29.19
C ARG A 323 -6.39 -35.07 28.08
N PRO A 324 -5.06 -35.24 28.09
CA PRO A 324 -4.35 -36.04 27.10
C PRO A 324 -4.82 -37.51 27.09
N ARG A 325 -5.12 -38.04 25.91
CA ARG A 325 -5.41 -39.46 25.65
C ARG A 325 -5.16 -39.77 24.18
N ALA A 326 -4.98 -41.03 23.80
CA ALA A 326 -4.72 -41.44 22.41
C ALA A 326 -6.00 -41.43 21.54
N SER A 327 -6.65 -40.28 21.41
CA SER A 327 -7.99 -40.14 20.84
C SER A 327 -8.07 -40.32 19.32
N LEU A 328 -6.98 -39.99 18.60
CA LEU A 328 -6.97 -39.94 17.13
C LEU A 328 -7.14 -41.32 16.49
N VAL A 329 -6.72 -42.37 17.20
CA VAL A 329 -6.82 -43.77 16.77
C VAL A 329 -7.90 -44.56 17.53
N ASP A 330 -8.60 -43.89 18.45
CA ASP A 330 -9.70 -44.47 19.22
C ASP A 330 -11.02 -44.27 18.47
N ASP A 331 -11.97 -45.19 18.65
CA ASP A 331 -13.35 -45.12 18.12
C ASP A 331 -13.45 -44.63 16.65
N LEU A 332 -12.73 -45.29 15.74
CA LEU A 332 -12.74 -44.97 14.30
C LEU A 332 -14.07 -45.33 13.63
N GLU A 333 -14.76 -46.35 14.14
CA GLU A 333 -16.09 -46.75 13.64
C GLU A 333 -17.11 -45.62 13.83
N SER A 334 -17.11 -44.94 14.98
CA SER A 334 -18.00 -43.78 15.18
C SER A 334 -17.66 -42.58 14.27
N ALA A 335 -16.39 -42.42 13.90
CA ALA A 335 -16.00 -41.40 12.93
C ALA A 335 -16.57 -41.71 11.53
N GLN A 336 -16.47 -42.96 11.09
CA GLN A 336 -17.06 -43.44 9.83
C GLN A 336 -18.58 -43.28 9.83
N ASP A 337 -19.25 -43.72 10.89
CA ASP A 337 -20.70 -43.54 11.09
C ASP A 337 -21.14 -42.07 11.00
N THR A 338 -20.31 -41.15 11.51
CA THR A 338 -20.57 -39.71 11.45
C THR A 338 -20.51 -39.21 10.01
N MET A 339 -19.51 -39.64 9.23
CA MET A 339 -19.34 -39.24 7.83
C MET A 339 -20.44 -39.86 6.94
N GLU A 340 -20.78 -41.13 7.13
CA GLU A 340 -21.91 -41.78 6.45
C GLU A 340 -23.24 -41.12 6.80
N THR A 341 -23.43 -40.75 8.06
CA THR A 341 -24.65 -40.04 8.49
C THR A 341 -24.75 -38.66 7.87
N LEU A 342 -23.63 -37.94 7.72
CA LEU A 342 -23.57 -36.64 7.06
C LEU A 342 -24.04 -36.73 5.60
N GLU A 343 -23.57 -37.74 4.88
CA GLU A 343 -23.98 -38.02 3.50
C GLU A 343 -25.46 -38.42 3.43
N ARG A 344 -25.91 -39.31 4.33
CA ARG A 344 -27.31 -39.77 4.39
C ARG A 344 -28.31 -38.63 4.64
N VAL A 345 -27.93 -37.60 5.40
CA VAL A 345 -28.77 -36.40 5.59
C VAL A 345 -28.59 -35.38 4.46
N GLY A 346 -27.77 -35.68 3.44
CA GLY A 346 -27.59 -34.90 2.22
C GLY A 346 -26.75 -33.64 2.41
N ILE A 347 -25.79 -33.63 3.34
CA ILE A 347 -24.82 -32.53 3.48
C ILE A 347 -23.53 -32.95 2.79
N SER A 348 -23.16 -32.27 1.70
CA SER A 348 -21.97 -32.61 0.91
C SER A 348 -20.71 -32.06 1.57
N MET A 349 -19.81 -32.95 2.02
CA MET A 349 -18.52 -32.55 2.58
C MET A 349 -17.68 -31.80 1.53
N LYS A 350 -17.71 -32.25 0.27
CA LYS A 350 -17.00 -31.61 -0.84
C LYS A 350 -17.43 -30.15 -1.04
N GLU A 351 -18.73 -29.89 -1.09
CA GLU A 351 -19.25 -28.52 -1.25
C GLU A 351 -18.83 -27.62 -0.09
N VAL A 352 -18.89 -28.14 1.14
CA VAL A 352 -18.43 -27.42 2.34
C VAL A 352 -16.95 -27.11 2.26
N THR A 353 -16.10 -28.09 1.93
CA THR A 353 -14.65 -27.89 1.86
C THR A 353 -14.22 -26.99 0.71
N ASP A 354 -14.88 -27.08 -0.45
CA ASP A 354 -14.61 -26.20 -1.61
C ASP A 354 -14.95 -24.74 -1.25
N LYS A 355 -16.07 -24.53 -0.56
CA LYS A 355 -16.46 -23.22 -0.04
C LYS A 355 -15.46 -22.71 1.00
N LEU A 356 -15.06 -23.55 1.96
CA LEU A 356 -14.09 -23.18 2.99
C LEU A 356 -12.72 -22.82 2.43
N LEU A 357 -12.27 -23.50 1.36
CA LEU A 357 -11.05 -23.14 0.66
C LEU A 357 -11.18 -21.76 0.00
N LYS A 358 -12.27 -21.51 -0.73
CA LYS A 358 -12.51 -20.22 -1.38
C LYS A 358 -12.60 -19.08 -0.36
N ASP A 359 -13.42 -19.23 0.67
CA ASP A 359 -13.59 -18.23 1.72
C ASP A 359 -12.29 -18.07 2.53
N GLY A 360 -11.55 -19.16 2.74
CA GLY A 360 -10.28 -19.17 3.45
C GLY A 360 -9.21 -18.32 2.76
N LEU A 361 -9.13 -18.36 1.43
CA LEU A 361 -8.24 -17.49 0.66
C LEU A 361 -8.59 -16.01 0.84
N GLN A 362 -9.88 -15.66 0.77
CA GLN A 362 -10.32 -14.27 0.97
C GLN A 362 -10.02 -13.79 2.39
N LEU A 363 -10.32 -14.61 3.40
CA LEU A 363 -10.07 -14.30 4.81
C LEU A 363 -8.58 -14.18 5.15
N PHE A 364 -7.67 -14.59 4.25
CA PHE A 364 -6.23 -14.39 4.37
C PHE A 364 -5.76 -13.16 3.56
N ALA A 365 -6.39 -12.87 2.43
CA ALA A 365 -6.13 -11.65 1.65
C ALA A 365 -6.56 -10.39 2.42
N ASP A 366 -7.76 -10.35 3.01
CA ASP A 366 -8.25 -9.13 3.67
C ASP A 366 -7.34 -8.66 4.84
N PRO A 367 -6.87 -9.53 5.75
CA PRO A 367 -5.93 -9.12 6.80
C PRO A 367 -4.57 -8.74 6.24
N PHE A 368 -4.14 -9.33 5.12
CA PHE A 368 -2.89 -8.96 4.47
C PHE A 368 -2.99 -7.55 3.87
N ASP A 369 -4.09 -7.21 3.20
CA ASP A 369 -4.32 -5.86 2.69
C ASP A 369 -4.42 -4.83 3.82
N LYS A 370 -5.10 -5.18 4.91
CA LYS A 370 -5.14 -4.34 6.13
C LYS A 370 -3.77 -4.16 6.77
N LEU A 371 -2.95 -5.20 6.79
CA LEU A 371 -1.59 -5.16 7.29
C LEU A 371 -0.72 -4.23 6.46
N LEU A 372 -0.75 -4.37 5.12
CA LEU A 372 0.01 -3.48 4.24
C LEU A 372 -0.46 -2.03 4.41
N ALA A 373 -1.78 -1.79 4.43
CA ALA A 373 -2.34 -0.47 4.70
C ALA A 373 -2.01 0.07 6.10
N ALA A 374 -1.79 -0.80 7.09
CA ALA A 374 -1.37 -0.39 8.43
C ALA A 374 0.12 -0.07 8.50
N VAL A 375 0.97 -0.85 7.82
CA VAL A 375 2.39 -0.54 7.67
C VAL A 375 2.54 0.79 6.94
N ASP A 376 1.77 1.02 5.88
CA ASP A 376 1.69 2.32 5.19
C ASP A 376 1.24 3.43 6.14
N ARG A 377 0.11 3.26 6.86
CA ARG A 377 -0.36 4.26 7.84
C ARG A 377 0.60 4.51 9.00
N GLN A 378 1.35 3.51 9.46
CA GLN A 378 2.37 3.71 10.49
C GLN A 378 3.65 4.33 9.92
N CYS A 379 3.85 4.27 8.60
CA CYS A 379 4.80 5.11 7.86
C CYS A 379 4.35 6.56 7.73
N GLU A 380 3.06 6.86 7.97
CA GLU A 380 2.55 8.24 8.04
C GLU A 380 2.83 8.92 9.40
N VAL A 381 3.40 8.23 10.42
CA VAL A 381 3.76 8.84 11.72
C VAL A 381 5.10 9.60 11.66
N GLY A 382 5.30 10.37 10.60
CA GLY A 382 5.85 11.71 10.72
C GLY A 382 4.79 12.64 11.33
N PRO A 383 5.06 13.95 11.53
CA PRO A 383 3.94 14.87 11.71
C PRO A 383 2.98 14.66 10.52
N SER A 384 1.69 14.44 10.80
CA SER A 384 0.66 14.43 9.75
C SER A 384 0.92 15.65 8.86
N PRO A 385 1.02 15.47 7.52
CA PRO A 385 1.27 16.60 6.64
C PRO A 385 0.18 17.64 6.95
N GLN A 386 0.57 18.89 7.19
CA GLN A 386 -0.36 19.96 7.52
C GLN A 386 -1.04 20.41 6.23
N VAL A 387 -1.81 19.49 5.63
CA VAL A 387 -2.43 19.70 4.34
C VAL A 387 -3.61 20.65 4.49
N ASN A 388 -3.76 21.53 3.52
CA ASN A 388 -4.86 22.45 3.36
C ASN A 388 -6.16 21.67 3.43
N ARG A 389 -7.04 22.10 4.33
CA ARG A 389 -8.24 21.34 4.63
C ARG A 389 -9.22 21.43 3.46
N GLN A 390 -9.45 20.31 2.78
CA GLN A 390 -10.48 20.16 1.77
C GLN A 390 -11.79 19.65 2.37
N THR A 391 -12.90 20.30 2.04
CA THR A 391 -14.26 19.85 2.37
C THR A 391 -15.18 20.08 1.18
N PHE A 392 -16.29 19.37 1.09
CA PHE A 392 -17.24 19.57 0.00
C PHE A 392 -18.67 19.29 0.45
N VAL A 393 -19.62 19.95 -0.23
CA VAL A 393 -21.06 19.75 -0.06
C VAL A 393 -21.66 19.56 -1.45
N LEU A 394 -22.30 18.41 -1.64
CA LEU A 394 -22.88 18.01 -2.92
C LEU A 394 -24.34 17.60 -2.72
N PRO A 395 -25.25 17.98 -3.64
CA PRO A 395 -26.59 17.40 -3.71
C PRO A 395 -26.53 15.87 -3.73
N GLN A 396 -27.46 15.20 -3.04
CA GLN A 396 -27.42 13.76 -2.81
C GLN A 396 -27.19 12.91 -4.09
N PRO A 397 -27.87 13.16 -5.24
CA PRO A 397 -27.63 12.37 -6.45
C PRO A 397 -26.19 12.50 -6.99
N LEU A 398 -25.56 13.66 -6.80
CA LEU A 398 -24.18 13.90 -7.21
C LEU A 398 -23.20 13.26 -6.21
N ALA A 399 -23.48 13.36 -4.91
CA ALA A 399 -22.68 12.71 -3.86
C ALA A 399 -22.62 11.19 -4.04
N GLU A 400 -23.75 10.55 -4.37
CA GLU A 400 -23.83 9.12 -4.65
C GLU A 400 -23.02 8.75 -5.91
N ALA A 401 -23.11 9.55 -6.98
CA ALA A 401 -22.33 9.32 -8.20
C ALA A 401 -20.81 9.46 -7.96
N VAL A 402 -20.38 10.45 -7.17
CA VAL A 402 -18.98 10.62 -6.77
C VAL A 402 -18.50 9.42 -5.96
N LYS A 403 -19.29 8.96 -4.98
CA LYS A 403 -18.95 7.77 -4.19
C LYS A 403 -18.76 6.52 -5.06
N VAL A 404 -19.64 6.28 -6.02
CA VAL A 404 -19.51 5.16 -6.97
C VAL A 404 -18.21 5.24 -7.77
N SER A 405 -17.82 6.45 -8.20
CA SER A 405 -16.57 6.67 -8.92
C SER A 405 -15.33 6.46 -8.02
N LEU A 406 -15.37 6.90 -6.76
CA LEU A 406 -14.28 6.66 -5.80
C LEU A 406 -14.12 5.15 -5.52
N ASP A 407 -15.22 4.41 -5.36
CA ASP A 407 -15.19 2.95 -5.22
C ASP A 407 -14.60 2.26 -6.46
N GLU A 408 -14.82 2.81 -7.65
CA GLU A 408 -14.26 2.32 -8.91
C GLU A 408 -12.75 2.60 -9.01
N TRP A 409 -12.30 3.79 -8.60
CA TRP A 409 -10.89 4.09 -8.43
C TRP A 409 -10.21 3.12 -7.46
N ARG A 410 -10.89 2.75 -6.37
CA ARG A 410 -10.38 1.83 -5.35
C ARG A 410 -10.23 0.42 -5.89
N ARG A 411 -11.29 -0.13 -6.50
CA ARG A 411 -11.24 -1.48 -7.08
C ARG A 411 -10.25 -1.58 -8.24
N GLY A 412 -10.03 -0.50 -8.97
CA GLY A 412 -9.14 -0.44 -10.13
C GLY A 412 -7.69 -0.08 -9.83
N ASP A 413 -7.33 0.12 -8.56
CA ASP A 413 -6.01 0.56 -8.09
C ASP A 413 -5.47 1.77 -8.89
N LYS A 414 -6.36 2.71 -9.23
CA LYS A 414 -6.08 3.77 -10.21
C LYS A 414 -5.04 4.77 -9.72
N VAL A 415 -4.97 5.02 -8.41
CA VAL A 415 -3.96 5.91 -7.82
C VAL A 415 -2.57 5.29 -7.99
N ARG A 416 -2.39 4.02 -7.62
CA ARG A 416 -1.11 3.34 -7.84
C ARG A 416 -0.71 3.30 -9.31
N ARG A 417 -1.66 3.05 -10.21
CA ARG A 417 -1.44 3.07 -11.66
C ARG A 417 -1.00 4.45 -12.16
N LEU A 418 -1.57 5.53 -11.61
CA LEU A 418 -1.15 6.91 -11.90
C LEU A 418 0.31 7.13 -11.49
N TRP A 419 0.65 6.75 -10.26
CA TRP A 419 2.02 6.85 -9.73
C TRP A 419 3.02 5.90 -10.42
N SER A 420 2.55 4.81 -11.02
CA SER A 420 3.38 3.93 -11.87
C SER A 420 3.42 4.34 -13.34
N HIS A 421 2.89 5.52 -13.67
CA HIS A 421 2.82 6.08 -15.01
C HIS A 421 2.10 5.18 -16.03
N ASP A 422 1.03 4.49 -15.61
CA ASP A 422 0.26 3.60 -16.48
C ASP A 422 -0.55 4.41 -17.50
N PRO A 423 -0.21 4.37 -18.81
CA PRO A 423 -0.89 5.15 -19.82
C PRO A 423 -2.34 4.69 -20.07
N SER A 424 -2.71 3.48 -19.63
CA SER A 424 -4.07 2.93 -19.81
C SER A 424 -5.13 3.59 -18.91
N LEU A 425 -4.73 4.53 -18.05
CA LEU A 425 -5.66 5.42 -17.36
C LEU A 425 -6.25 6.51 -18.28
N TRP A 426 -5.61 6.76 -19.43
CA TRP A 426 -6.03 7.72 -20.46
C TRP A 426 -6.27 6.98 -21.79
N THR A 427 -5.53 7.31 -22.86
CA THR A 427 -5.68 6.70 -24.18
C THR A 427 -4.77 5.50 -24.41
N GLY A 428 -3.84 5.22 -23.49
CA GLY A 428 -2.89 4.10 -23.61
C GLY A 428 -1.71 4.39 -24.56
N THR A 429 -1.38 5.66 -24.78
CA THR A 429 -0.29 6.07 -25.69
C THR A 429 0.92 6.61 -24.92
N ASP A 430 1.29 7.87 -25.09
CA ASP A 430 2.49 8.47 -24.53
C ASP A 430 2.26 9.18 -23.19
N GLU A 431 1.05 9.17 -22.63
CA GLU A 431 0.69 9.94 -21.44
C GLU A 431 1.58 9.64 -20.23
N GLY A 432 2.01 8.38 -20.07
CA GLY A 432 2.92 7.96 -19.01
C GLY A 432 4.30 8.66 -19.05
N ASN A 433 4.70 9.22 -20.19
CA ASN A 433 5.96 9.96 -20.34
C ASN A 433 5.88 11.39 -19.78
N TRP A 434 4.69 11.88 -19.45
CA TRP A 434 4.43 13.29 -19.11
C TRP A 434 4.09 13.53 -17.63
N LEU A 435 4.36 12.53 -16.78
CA LEU A 435 4.03 12.53 -15.36
C LEU A 435 5.23 12.85 -14.45
N GLY A 436 6.30 13.43 -15.00
CA GLY A 436 7.50 13.77 -14.21
C GLY A 436 7.25 14.79 -13.08
N TRP A 437 6.09 15.45 -13.08
CA TRP A 437 5.70 16.41 -12.05
C TRP A 437 5.30 15.73 -10.73
N LEU A 438 4.98 14.43 -10.73
CA LEU A 438 4.58 13.71 -9.52
C LEU A 438 5.69 13.63 -8.45
N GLY A 439 6.96 13.64 -8.86
CA GLY A 439 8.12 13.58 -7.96
C GLY A 439 9.03 14.80 -8.00
N ILE A 440 8.56 15.93 -8.56
CA ILE A 440 9.42 17.10 -8.78
C ILE A 440 9.81 17.81 -7.48
N THR A 441 8.95 17.77 -6.46
CA THR A 441 9.18 18.40 -5.16
C THR A 441 10.35 17.75 -4.42
N GLU A 442 10.37 16.42 -4.35
CA GLU A 442 11.49 15.65 -3.78
C GLU A 442 12.79 15.96 -4.53
N ASP A 443 12.78 15.93 -5.87
CA ASP A 443 13.96 16.24 -6.69
C ASP A 443 14.49 17.66 -6.43
N GLN A 444 13.60 18.65 -6.34
CA GLN A 444 14.00 20.03 -6.05
C GLN A 444 14.52 20.21 -4.62
N LEU A 445 13.92 19.52 -3.64
CA LEU A 445 14.38 19.53 -2.23
C LEU A 445 15.79 18.92 -2.10
N GLU A 446 16.07 17.83 -2.82
CA GLU A 446 17.40 17.22 -2.87
C GLU A 446 18.44 18.13 -3.54
N HIS A 447 18.00 18.93 -4.51
CA HIS A 447 18.85 19.83 -5.31
C HIS A 447 18.58 21.31 -5.02
N LEU A 448 18.34 21.70 -3.76
CA LEU A 448 18.08 23.10 -3.38
C LEU A 448 19.28 24.04 -3.56
N GLN A 449 20.50 23.52 -3.52
CA GLN A 449 21.71 24.35 -3.41
C GLN A 449 21.91 25.32 -4.59
N PRO A 450 21.71 24.93 -5.87
CA PRO A 450 21.71 25.87 -7.00
C PRO A 450 20.73 27.02 -6.85
N LEU A 451 19.51 26.78 -6.36
CA LEU A 451 18.49 27.82 -6.16
C LEU A 451 18.90 28.82 -5.08
N ARG A 452 19.44 28.32 -3.95
CA ARG A 452 20.00 29.18 -2.89
C ARG A 452 21.16 30.04 -3.39
N THR A 453 22.08 29.41 -4.11
CA THR A 453 23.23 30.10 -4.71
C THR A 453 22.78 31.20 -5.66
N LEU A 454 21.77 30.92 -6.49
CA LEU A 454 21.22 31.89 -7.44
C LEU A 454 20.57 33.09 -6.74
N ALA A 455 19.80 32.85 -5.68
CA ALA A 455 19.18 33.90 -4.88
C ALA A 455 20.25 34.80 -4.22
N GLU A 456 21.27 34.20 -3.61
CA GLU A 456 22.39 34.92 -2.99
C GLU A 456 23.20 35.71 -4.01
N GLU A 457 23.38 35.20 -5.22
CA GLU A 457 24.07 35.93 -6.30
C GLU A 457 23.25 37.11 -6.81
N ALA A 458 21.94 36.93 -7.03
CA ALA A 458 21.07 38.02 -7.45
C ALA A 458 21.03 39.16 -6.41
N GLN A 459 20.98 38.80 -5.12
CA GLN A 459 21.07 39.74 -4.02
C GLN A 459 22.44 40.44 -3.96
N ARG A 460 23.56 39.68 -4.01
CA ARG A 460 24.92 40.25 -3.96
C ARG A 460 25.25 41.14 -5.15
N ALA A 461 24.72 40.80 -6.33
CA ALA A 461 24.88 41.62 -7.53
C ALA A 461 24.12 42.96 -7.46
N GLY A 462 23.19 43.10 -6.51
CA GLY A 462 22.45 44.35 -6.27
C GLY A 462 21.40 44.65 -7.34
N PHE A 463 20.88 43.63 -8.04
CA PHE A 463 19.84 43.82 -9.04
C PHE A 463 18.59 44.44 -8.42
N ALA A 464 18.10 45.53 -9.03
CA ALA A 464 16.87 46.18 -8.58
C ALA A 464 15.62 45.42 -9.06
N HIS A 465 15.73 44.79 -10.23
CA HIS A 465 14.62 44.11 -10.89
C HIS A 465 15.04 42.74 -11.42
N ALA A 466 14.09 41.83 -11.45
CA ALA A 466 14.15 40.60 -12.24
C ALA A 466 12.95 40.56 -13.19
N MET A 467 13.12 40.13 -14.43
CA MET A 467 12.03 40.06 -15.40
C MET A 467 11.98 38.69 -16.08
N VAL A 468 10.86 37.99 -15.87
CA VAL A 468 10.55 36.73 -16.58
C VAL A 468 10.06 37.07 -17.98
N LEU A 469 10.74 36.50 -18.97
CA LEU A 469 10.38 36.54 -20.38
C LEU A 469 9.80 35.16 -20.73
N GLY A 470 8.49 35.01 -20.64
CA GLY A 470 7.80 33.71 -20.67
C GLY A 470 6.46 33.78 -21.41
N MET A 471 5.76 32.65 -21.47
CA MET A 471 4.39 32.57 -22.00
C MET A 471 3.66 31.36 -21.42
N GLY A 472 2.40 31.54 -21.04
CA GLY A 472 1.56 30.48 -20.46
C GLY A 472 2.14 29.95 -19.13
N GLY A 473 2.27 28.63 -19.00
CA GLY A 473 2.70 28.00 -17.75
C GLY A 473 4.06 28.49 -17.21
N SER A 474 4.96 28.98 -18.07
CA SER A 474 6.27 29.51 -17.66
C SER A 474 6.24 30.95 -17.14
N SER A 475 5.13 31.67 -17.30
CA SER A 475 4.91 33.04 -16.79
C SER A 475 3.85 33.10 -15.69
N MET A 476 2.80 32.29 -15.78
CA MET A 476 1.64 32.34 -14.89
C MET A 476 1.98 31.99 -13.43
N CYS A 477 2.73 30.91 -13.18
CA CYS A 477 3.15 30.55 -11.82
C CYS A 477 4.02 31.66 -11.17
N PRO A 478 5.06 32.18 -11.84
CA PRO A 478 5.79 33.35 -11.36
C PRO A 478 4.92 34.58 -11.09
N GLU A 479 3.89 34.85 -11.91
CA GLU A 479 2.96 35.96 -11.68
C GLU A 479 2.11 35.73 -10.41
N VAL A 480 1.60 34.51 -10.19
CA VAL A 480 0.89 34.15 -8.94
C VAL A 480 1.77 34.40 -7.72
N MET A 481 3.04 33.95 -7.77
CA MET A 481 4.00 34.15 -6.67
C MET A 481 4.29 35.64 -6.45
N LYS A 482 4.53 36.41 -7.51
CA LYS A 482 4.72 37.87 -7.45
C LYS A 482 3.53 38.58 -6.81
N MET A 483 2.31 38.25 -7.23
CA MET A 483 1.10 38.89 -6.74
C MET A 483 0.79 38.52 -5.28
N THR A 484 1.13 37.29 -4.87
CA THR A 484 0.89 36.79 -3.51
C THR A 484 1.94 37.28 -2.49
N PHE A 485 3.23 37.18 -2.84
CA PHE A 485 4.33 37.50 -1.91
C PHE A 485 4.79 38.96 -2.01
N GLY A 486 4.47 39.64 -3.11
CA GLY A 486 4.92 41.01 -3.36
C GLY A 486 6.43 41.13 -3.44
N LYS A 487 6.95 42.31 -3.09
CA LYS A 487 8.39 42.58 -3.07
C LYS A 487 9.01 42.16 -1.74
N VAL A 488 9.95 41.21 -1.79
CA VAL A 488 10.72 40.79 -0.61
C VAL A 488 11.92 41.73 -0.42
N GLY A 489 12.12 42.20 0.82
CA GLY A 489 13.21 43.11 1.15
C GLY A 489 14.58 42.49 0.89
N GLY A 490 15.47 43.25 0.24
CA GLY A 490 16.83 42.79 -0.08
C GLY A 490 16.94 41.92 -1.33
N PHE A 491 15.84 41.68 -2.04
CA PHE A 491 15.81 40.94 -3.31
C PHE A 491 15.28 41.81 -4.46
N PRO A 492 15.59 41.48 -5.73
CA PRO A 492 15.04 42.15 -6.90
C PRO A 492 13.51 42.08 -6.95
N GLU A 493 12.88 43.14 -7.43
CA GLU A 493 11.45 43.14 -7.71
C GLU A 493 11.15 42.34 -8.98
N LEU A 494 10.29 41.33 -8.87
CA LEU A 494 9.92 40.47 -10.00
C LEU A 494 8.89 41.13 -10.91
N HIS A 495 9.15 41.08 -12.20
CA HIS A 495 8.25 41.43 -13.29
C HIS A 495 8.02 40.21 -14.18
N VAL A 496 6.84 40.10 -14.76
CA VAL A 496 6.51 39.04 -15.72
C VAL A 496 6.00 39.69 -16.99
N LEU A 497 6.65 39.37 -18.10
CA LEU A 497 6.25 39.78 -19.44
C LEU A 497 5.81 38.54 -20.23
N ASP A 498 4.54 38.50 -20.56
CA ASP A 498 3.86 37.39 -21.23
C ASP A 498 3.01 37.84 -22.43
N SER A 499 3.22 39.08 -22.90
CA SER A 499 2.42 39.69 -23.96
C SER A 499 3.31 40.29 -25.04
N THR A 500 2.95 40.02 -26.29
CA THR A 500 3.62 40.54 -27.48
C THR A 500 3.13 41.93 -27.90
N ASP A 501 2.21 42.55 -27.14
CA ASP A 501 1.78 43.93 -27.37
C ASP A 501 2.97 44.89 -27.19
N PRO A 502 3.40 45.62 -28.24
CA PRO A 502 4.51 46.55 -28.17
C PRO A 502 4.34 47.63 -27.09
N ALA A 503 3.11 48.07 -26.78
CA ALA A 503 2.84 49.05 -25.75
C ALA A 503 3.11 48.49 -24.35
N GLN A 504 2.79 47.21 -24.12
CA GLN A 504 3.09 46.53 -22.85
C GLN A 504 4.59 46.28 -22.70
N ILE A 505 5.27 45.80 -23.76
CA ILE A 505 6.73 45.66 -23.78
C ILE A 505 7.40 46.99 -23.42
N LYS A 506 6.97 48.09 -24.05
CA LYS A 506 7.52 49.42 -23.78
C LYS A 506 7.23 49.91 -22.36
N THR A 507 6.05 49.56 -21.82
CA THR A 507 5.69 49.85 -20.43
C THR A 507 6.64 49.18 -19.46
N PHE A 508 6.98 47.90 -19.67
CA PHE A 508 7.96 47.20 -18.84
C PHE A 508 9.38 47.75 -19.00
N GLU A 509 9.82 48.02 -20.23
CA GLU A 509 11.14 48.64 -20.47
C GLU A 509 11.28 49.97 -19.71
N ASN A 510 10.24 50.81 -19.70
CA ASN A 510 10.25 52.10 -19.00
C ASN A 510 10.20 51.97 -17.46
N ARG A 511 9.82 50.79 -16.93
CA ARG A 511 9.70 50.54 -15.48
C ARG A 511 11.00 50.04 -14.86
N VAL A 512 11.92 49.52 -15.66
CA VAL A 512 13.14 48.86 -15.16
C VAL A 512 14.40 49.58 -15.63
N ASP A 513 15.44 49.58 -14.79
CA ASP A 513 16.78 49.95 -15.23
C ASP A 513 17.45 48.75 -15.91
N LEU A 514 17.58 48.80 -17.24
CA LEU A 514 18.18 47.73 -18.05
C LEU A 514 19.60 47.34 -17.58
N GLY A 515 20.36 48.29 -17.04
CA GLY A 515 21.71 48.03 -16.52
C GLY A 515 21.71 47.22 -15.22
N ASN A 516 20.62 47.34 -14.45
CA ASN A 516 20.43 46.77 -13.12
C ASN A 516 19.25 45.78 -13.04
N THR A 517 18.94 45.12 -14.15
CA THR A 517 17.85 44.14 -14.27
C THR A 517 18.40 42.77 -14.68
N LEU A 518 17.91 41.72 -14.03
CA LEU A 518 18.17 40.32 -14.38
C LEU A 518 17.00 39.77 -15.20
N PHE A 519 17.26 39.30 -16.42
CA PHE A 519 16.26 38.75 -17.31
C PHE A 519 16.27 37.22 -17.24
N ILE A 520 15.10 36.61 -17.07
CA ILE A 520 14.93 35.15 -16.98
C ILE A 520 14.17 34.71 -18.22
N VAL A 521 14.86 34.08 -19.17
CA VAL A 521 14.28 33.57 -20.40
C VAL A 521 13.74 32.17 -20.15
N SER A 522 12.42 32.06 -20.07
CA SER A 522 11.73 30.82 -19.70
C SER A 522 11.08 30.16 -20.91
N SER A 523 11.82 29.28 -21.58
CA SER A 523 11.37 28.60 -22.81
C SER A 523 11.85 27.17 -22.85
N LYS A 524 10.92 26.21 -22.67
CA LYS A 524 11.25 24.78 -22.56
C LYS A 524 12.00 24.22 -23.78
N SER A 525 11.43 24.35 -24.97
CA SER A 525 12.04 23.82 -26.21
C SER A 525 13.01 24.81 -26.86
N GLY A 526 12.98 26.08 -26.45
CA GLY A 526 13.56 27.19 -27.20
C GLY A 526 12.85 27.49 -28.53
N GLY A 527 11.73 26.84 -28.82
CA GLY A 527 10.94 27.03 -30.04
C GLY A 527 9.77 27.99 -29.91
N THR A 528 9.33 28.30 -28.67
CA THR A 528 8.22 29.21 -28.41
C THR A 528 8.53 30.62 -28.90
N LEU A 529 7.63 31.23 -29.66
CA LEU A 529 7.90 32.48 -30.37
C LEU A 529 8.05 33.65 -29.40
N GLU A 530 7.16 33.74 -28.42
CA GLU A 530 7.01 34.88 -27.51
C GLU A 530 8.26 35.08 -26.64
N PRO A 531 8.78 34.07 -25.90
CA PRO A 531 10.03 34.25 -25.13
C PRO A 531 11.23 34.60 -26.00
N ASN A 532 11.29 34.09 -27.25
CA ASN A 532 12.36 34.39 -28.18
C ASN A 532 12.33 35.86 -28.65
N ILE A 533 11.14 36.39 -28.97
CA ILE A 533 10.97 37.81 -29.33
C ILE A 533 11.38 38.70 -28.16
N PHE A 534 10.90 38.38 -26.95
CA PHE A 534 11.23 39.15 -25.75
C PHE A 534 12.73 39.14 -25.47
N LYS A 535 13.33 37.94 -25.50
CA LYS A 535 14.77 37.77 -25.31
C LYS A 535 15.54 38.59 -26.34
N GLN A 536 15.20 38.50 -27.63
CA GLN A 536 15.93 39.22 -28.68
C GLN A 536 15.85 40.73 -28.46
N TYR A 537 14.64 41.24 -28.19
CA TYR A 537 14.42 42.66 -27.93
C TYR A 537 15.24 43.15 -26.72
N PHE A 538 15.10 42.52 -25.56
CA PHE A 538 15.79 42.98 -24.36
C PHE A 538 17.30 42.74 -24.40
N PHE A 539 17.77 41.68 -25.06
CA PHE A 539 19.21 41.45 -25.23
C PHE A 539 19.84 42.57 -26.08
N ASP A 540 19.18 43.00 -27.16
CA ASP A 540 19.63 44.11 -27.99
C ASP A 540 19.66 45.43 -27.18
N ARG A 541 18.61 45.70 -26.39
CA ARG A 541 18.52 46.91 -25.56
C ARG A 541 19.57 46.92 -24.45
N VAL A 542 19.78 45.80 -23.76
CA VAL A 542 20.82 45.67 -22.73
C VAL A 542 22.21 45.79 -23.35
N THR A 543 22.44 45.22 -24.53
CA THR A 543 23.70 45.36 -25.28
C THR A 543 24.00 46.82 -25.63
N GLN A 544 22.98 47.61 -25.98
CA GLN A 544 23.14 49.06 -26.22
C GLN A 544 23.54 49.83 -24.95
N VAL A 545 23.14 49.36 -23.77
CA VAL A 545 23.40 50.03 -22.48
C VAL A 545 24.72 49.60 -21.85
N LEU A 546 25.01 48.29 -21.81
CA LEU A 546 26.16 47.72 -21.10
C LEU A 546 27.29 47.24 -22.02
N GLY A 547 27.03 47.15 -23.33
CA GLY A 547 27.94 46.56 -24.29
C GLY A 547 27.82 45.03 -24.40
N PRO A 548 28.33 44.44 -25.49
CA PRO A 548 28.10 43.03 -25.83
C PRO A 548 28.76 42.04 -24.88
N LYS A 549 29.82 42.44 -24.16
CA LYS A 549 30.52 41.55 -23.21
C LYS A 549 29.76 41.33 -21.91
N GLU A 550 29.05 42.36 -21.44
CA GLU A 550 28.34 42.34 -20.17
C GLU A 550 26.86 41.96 -20.32
N ALA A 551 26.31 42.06 -21.54
CA ALA A 551 24.91 41.78 -21.80
C ALA A 551 24.48 40.38 -21.34
N GLY A 552 25.20 39.32 -21.72
CA GLY A 552 24.90 37.94 -21.30
C GLY A 552 24.85 37.75 -19.77
N GLN A 553 25.64 38.51 -19.01
CA GLN A 553 25.65 38.46 -17.55
C GLN A 553 24.39 39.06 -16.89
N ARG A 554 23.46 39.59 -17.69
CA ARG A 554 22.11 40.01 -17.28
C ARG A 554 21.03 38.98 -17.61
N PHE A 555 21.37 37.84 -18.22
CA PHE A 555 20.38 36.85 -18.64
C PHE A 555 20.62 35.50 -17.98
N ILE A 556 19.52 34.84 -17.66
CA ILE A 556 19.43 33.45 -17.24
C ILE A 556 18.51 32.72 -18.21
N ALA A 557 18.83 31.49 -18.58
CA ALA A 557 17.92 30.63 -19.32
C ALA A 557 17.36 29.53 -18.40
N VAL A 558 16.04 29.35 -18.41
CA VAL A 558 15.38 28.16 -17.89
C VAL A 558 14.79 27.40 -19.08
N THR A 559 15.36 26.23 -19.37
CA THR A 559 15.12 25.50 -20.64
C THR A 559 15.41 24.02 -20.50
N ASP A 560 14.93 23.17 -21.42
CA ASP A 560 15.28 21.74 -21.39
C ASP A 560 16.72 21.49 -21.88
N PRO A 561 17.36 20.41 -21.43
CA PRO A 561 18.63 19.93 -21.97
C PRO A 561 18.55 19.70 -23.49
N GLY A 562 19.56 20.17 -24.23
CA GLY A 562 19.66 20.04 -25.68
C GLY A 562 18.78 20.99 -26.50
N SER A 563 18.01 21.86 -25.84
CA SER A 563 17.11 22.82 -26.49
C SER A 563 17.86 23.88 -27.33
N LYS A 564 17.12 24.54 -28.24
CA LYS A 564 17.66 25.69 -28.97
C LYS A 564 18.04 26.85 -28.05
N MET A 565 17.27 27.04 -26.97
CA MET A 565 17.54 28.12 -26.01
C MET A 565 18.83 27.86 -25.23
N GLN A 566 19.17 26.61 -24.92
CA GLN A 566 20.48 26.28 -24.33
C GLN A 566 21.62 26.75 -25.25
N GLN A 567 21.55 26.40 -26.54
CA GLN A 567 22.59 26.79 -27.52
C GLN A 567 22.73 28.32 -27.63
N VAL A 568 21.61 29.04 -27.64
CA VAL A 568 21.59 30.51 -27.64
C VAL A 568 22.26 31.05 -26.37
N ALA A 569 21.85 30.56 -25.20
CA ALA A 569 22.37 31.00 -23.91
C ALA A 569 23.88 30.75 -23.78
N GLU A 570 24.37 29.60 -24.25
CA GLU A 570 25.81 29.27 -24.31
C GLU A 570 26.56 30.22 -25.25
N SER A 571 26.01 30.45 -26.45
CA SER A 571 26.65 31.30 -27.47
C SER A 571 26.75 32.77 -27.05
N GLU A 572 25.79 33.24 -26.25
CA GLU A 572 25.68 34.64 -25.80
C GLU A 572 26.23 34.85 -24.38
N GLY A 573 26.79 33.80 -23.76
CA GLY A 573 27.44 33.88 -22.46
C GLY A 573 26.49 34.27 -21.34
N PHE A 574 25.29 33.66 -21.31
CA PHE A 574 24.32 33.87 -20.25
C PHE A 574 24.92 33.54 -18.88
N ARG A 575 24.48 34.27 -17.85
CA ARG A 575 24.98 34.10 -16.48
C ARG A 575 24.79 32.68 -15.98
N HIS A 576 23.60 32.12 -16.18
CA HIS A 576 23.25 30.74 -15.79
C HIS A 576 22.33 30.08 -16.81
N ILE A 577 22.41 28.76 -16.87
CA ILE A 577 21.48 27.89 -17.60
C ILE A 577 20.96 26.86 -16.59
N LEU A 578 19.66 26.89 -16.31
CA LEU A 578 19.00 25.98 -15.39
C LEU A 578 18.09 25.07 -16.19
N PHE A 579 18.26 23.76 -15.99
CA PHE A 579 17.55 22.78 -16.80
C PHE A 579 16.15 22.48 -16.26
N GLY A 580 15.19 22.43 -17.19
CA GLY A 580 13.88 21.84 -16.96
C GLY A 580 13.92 20.32 -16.99
N VAL A 581 12.78 19.71 -16.66
CA VAL A 581 12.59 18.26 -16.75
C VAL A 581 11.73 17.95 -17.99
N PRO A 582 12.27 17.25 -19.01
CA PRO A 582 11.55 17.02 -20.26
C PRO A 582 10.20 16.32 -20.11
N SER A 583 10.04 15.46 -19.11
CA SER A 583 8.79 14.75 -18.77
C SER A 583 7.74 15.61 -18.05
N ILE A 584 7.98 16.89 -17.82
CA ILE A 584 7.03 17.82 -17.18
C ILE A 584 6.41 18.74 -18.21
N GLY A 585 5.12 18.60 -18.49
CA GLY A 585 4.41 19.53 -19.39
C GLY A 585 4.47 20.99 -18.89
N GLY A 586 4.50 21.96 -19.79
CA GLY A 586 4.75 23.38 -19.42
C GLY A 586 3.75 23.99 -18.44
N ARG A 587 2.49 23.51 -18.40
CA ARG A 587 1.49 23.94 -17.41
C ARG A 587 1.63 23.28 -16.03
N TYR A 588 2.38 22.18 -15.95
CA TYR A 588 2.69 21.44 -14.73
C TYR A 588 4.09 21.75 -14.18
N SER A 589 4.78 22.76 -14.74
CA SER A 589 6.18 23.07 -14.38
C SER A 589 6.31 24.07 -13.23
N ALA A 590 5.20 24.41 -12.56
CA ALA A 590 5.15 25.40 -11.47
C ALA A 590 6.15 25.11 -10.36
N LEU A 591 6.27 23.85 -9.94
CA LEU A 591 7.19 23.40 -8.87
C LEU A 591 8.57 22.96 -9.40
N SER A 592 8.84 23.10 -10.70
CA SER A 592 10.16 22.89 -11.29
C SER A 592 10.97 24.19 -11.35
N ASN A 593 12.18 24.15 -11.92
CA ASN A 593 13.00 25.34 -12.16
C ASN A 593 12.26 26.48 -12.89
N PHE A 594 11.22 26.20 -13.69
CA PHE A 594 10.42 27.25 -14.35
C PHE A 594 9.69 28.18 -13.36
N GLY A 595 9.23 27.67 -12.21
CA GLY A 595 8.68 28.51 -11.14
C GLY A 595 9.68 28.80 -10.02
N MET A 596 10.51 27.82 -9.66
CA MET A 596 11.42 27.93 -8.51
C MET A 596 12.58 28.89 -8.74
N VAL A 597 13.06 29.07 -9.98
CA VAL A 597 14.11 30.05 -10.28
C VAL A 597 13.62 31.49 -10.08
N PRO A 598 12.50 31.93 -10.69
CA PRO A 598 11.90 33.24 -10.37
C PRO A 598 11.60 33.41 -8.88
N ALA A 599 11.05 32.38 -8.21
CA ALA A 599 10.72 32.40 -6.79
C ALA A 599 11.96 32.66 -5.90
N ALA A 600 13.05 31.94 -6.17
CA ALA A 600 14.31 32.10 -5.44
C ALA A 600 14.91 33.50 -5.66
N ILE A 601 14.92 33.98 -6.91
CA ILE A 601 15.46 35.30 -7.25
C ILE A 601 14.66 36.41 -6.57
N MET A 602 13.33 36.31 -6.52
CA MET A 602 12.49 37.32 -5.87
C MET A 602 12.49 37.24 -4.33
N GLY A 603 13.20 36.26 -3.74
CA GLY A 603 13.41 36.14 -2.30
C GLY A 603 12.39 35.28 -1.54
N ILE A 604 11.60 34.45 -2.23
CA ILE A 604 10.75 33.46 -1.55
C ILE A 604 11.64 32.39 -0.90
N ASP A 605 11.30 31.96 0.32
CA ASP A 605 11.93 30.78 0.93
C ASP A 605 11.47 29.52 0.19
N VAL A 606 12.19 29.18 -0.88
CA VAL A 606 11.85 28.06 -1.77
C VAL A 606 11.94 26.72 -1.06
N ALA A 607 12.80 26.58 -0.04
CA ALA A 607 12.86 25.35 0.75
C ALA A 607 11.55 25.15 1.50
N ARG A 608 11.09 26.18 2.25
CA ARG A 608 9.80 26.13 2.93
C ARG A 608 8.64 25.91 1.95
N PHE A 609 8.66 26.58 0.81
CA PHE A 609 7.59 26.46 -0.18
C PHE A 609 7.49 25.05 -0.78
N LEU A 610 8.63 24.44 -1.12
CA LEU A 610 8.69 23.07 -1.61
C LEU A 610 8.38 22.04 -0.51
N ASP A 611 8.80 22.27 0.74
CA ASP A 611 8.42 21.44 1.88
C ASP A 611 6.89 21.41 2.03
N ARG A 612 6.20 22.56 1.86
CA ARG A 612 4.74 22.60 1.85
C ARG A 612 4.15 21.83 0.67
N ALA A 613 4.70 21.98 -0.54
CA ALA A 613 4.23 21.22 -1.69
C ALA A 613 4.40 19.70 -1.49
N GLU A 614 5.51 19.27 -0.89
CA GLU A 614 5.82 17.88 -0.57
C GLU A 614 4.80 17.27 0.41
N GLU A 615 4.28 18.05 1.36
CA GLU A 615 3.18 17.61 2.23
C GLU A 615 1.92 17.21 1.42
N MET A 616 1.60 17.95 0.34
CA MET A 616 0.48 17.59 -0.55
C MET A 616 0.81 16.39 -1.44
N VAL A 617 2.05 16.29 -1.93
CA VAL A 617 2.54 15.13 -2.70
C VAL A 617 2.33 13.85 -1.91
N GLN A 618 2.72 13.86 -0.63
CA GLN A 618 2.53 12.74 0.29
C GLN A 618 1.05 12.43 0.51
N ALA A 619 0.20 13.43 0.70
CA ALA A 619 -1.25 13.24 0.85
C ALA A 619 -1.95 12.76 -0.43
N CYS A 620 -1.35 12.97 -1.59
CA CYS A 620 -1.84 12.48 -2.88
C CYS A 620 -1.18 11.16 -3.32
N SER A 621 -0.28 10.59 -2.49
CA SER A 621 0.51 9.42 -2.85
C SER A 621 -0.32 8.14 -2.99
N SER A 622 0.26 7.14 -3.65
CA SER A 622 -0.43 5.87 -3.96
C SER A 622 -0.87 5.05 -2.75
N CYS A 623 -0.30 5.28 -1.58
CA CYS A 623 -0.65 4.57 -0.34
C CYS A 623 -1.78 5.24 0.45
N VAL A 624 -2.17 6.48 0.10
CA VAL A 624 -3.24 7.19 0.80
C VAL A 624 -4.61 6.64 0.39
N PRO A 625 -5.50 6.33 1.36
CA PRO A 625 -6.87 5.93 1.06
C PRO A 625 -7.55 6.94 0.12
N ILE A 626 -8.29 6.43 -0.87
CA ILE A 626 -8.87 7.26 -1.93
C ILE A 626 -9.79 8.38 -1.41
N GLU A 627 -10.49 8.14 -0.29
CA GLU A 627 -11.36 9.11 0.34
C GLU A 627 -10.60 10.21 1.10
N GLU A 628 -9.33 9.97 1.41
CA GLU A 628 -8.44 10.88 2.12
C GLU A 628 -7.46 11.59 1.18
N ASN A 629 -7.31 11.10 -0.06
CA ASN A 629 -6.46 11.68 -1.09
C ASN A 629 -7.13 12.94 -1.71
N PRO A 630 -6.66 14.16 -1.40
CA PRO A 630 -7.37 15.39 -1.75
C PRO A 630 -7.42 15.62 -3.27
N GLY A 631 -6.35 15.31 -4.00
CA GLY A 631 -6.30 15.43 -5.46
C GLY A 631 -7.25 14.47 -6.17
N VAL A 632 -7.32 13.21 -5.72
CA VAL A 632 -8.25 12.21 -6.28
C VAL A 632 -9.69 12.58 -5.98
N VAL A 633 -10.00 13.03 -4.76
CA VAL A 633 -11.34 13.47 -4.38
C VAL A 633 -11.77 14.68 -5.23
N LEU A 634 -10.92 15.70 -5.35
CA LEU A 634 -11.21 16.89 -6.15
C LEU A 634 -11.43 16.53 -7.63
N GLY A 635 -10.48 15.79 -8.23
CA GLY A 635 -10.58 15.36 -9.62
C GLY A 635 -11.82 14.51 -9.90
N THR A 636 -12.19 13.62 -8.96
CA THR A 636 -13.39 12.79 -9.08
C THR A 636 -14.66 13.62 -9.00
N ILE A 637 -14.74 14.59 -8.09
CA ILE A 637 -15.87 15.52 -7.99
C ILE A 637 -16.04 16.28 -9.31
N LEU A 638 -14.98 16.94 -9.79
CA LEU A 638 -15.05 17.73 -11.02
C LEU A 638 -15.41 16.87 -12.23
N GLY A 639 -14.78 15.71 -12.39
CA GLY A 639 -15.04 14.79 -13.50
C GLY A 639 -16.46 14.24 -13.50
N VAL A 640 -16.96 13.77 -12.34
CA VAL A 640 -18.32 13.23 -12.23
C VAL A 640 -19.35 14.33 -12.48
N LEU A 641 -19.18 15.52 -11.91
CA LEU A 641 -20.12 16.63 -12.10
C LEU A 641 -20.20 17.07 -13.56
N ALA A 642 -19.08 17.11 -14.28
CA ALA A 642 -19.05 17.39 -15.70
C ALA A 642 -19.91 16.39 -16.51
N THR A 643 -19.81 15.09 -16.21
CA THR A 643 -20.67 14.07 -16.87
C THR A 643 -22.16 14.19 -16.53
N LYS A 644 -22.50 14.96 -15.49
CA LYS A 644 -23.87 15.27 -15.06
C LYS A 644 -24.33 16.65 -15.53
N GLY A 645 -23.62 17.28 -16.45
CA GLY A 645 -23.96 18.58 -17.03
C GLY A 645 -23.50 19.78 -16.20
N ARG A 646 -22.65 19.57 -15.19
CA ARG A 646 -22.01 20.62 -14.37
C ARG A 646 -20.55 20.78 -14.77
N ASP A 647 -20.33 21.33 -15.95
CA ASP A 647 -19.01 21.47 -16.59
C ASP A 647 -18.33 22.82 -16.32
N LYS A 648 -19.04 23.80 -15.74
CA LYS A 648 -18.50 25.13 -15.41
C LYS A 648 -17.98 25.18 -13.98
N VAL A 649 -16.68 25.40 -13.84
CA VAL A 649 -15.97 25.47 -12.56
C VAL A 649 -15.75 26.94 -12.20
N THR A 650 -16.60 27.51 -11.35
CA THR A 650 -16.38 28.88 -10.85
C THR A 650 -15.32 28.84 -9.75
N LEU A 651 -14.18 29.49 -10.01
CA LEU A 651 -13.06 29.60 -9.09
C LEU A 651 -13.27 30.85 -8.22
N ILE A 652 -13.26 30.65 -6.90
CA ILE A 652 -13.33 31.73 -5.93
C ILE A 652 -12.04 31.68 -5.14
N THR A 653 -11.21 32.71 -5.26
CA THR A 653 -9.94 32.82 -4.54
C THR A 653 -10.00 34.01 -3.58
N SER A 654 -9.46 33.84 -2.37
CA SER A 654 -9.36 34.96 -1.44
C SER A 654 -8.49 36.08 -2.00
N PRO A 655 -8.73 37.36 -1.68
CA PRO A 655 -7.99 38.49 -2.24
C PRO A 655 -6.46 38.40 -2.13
N GLY A 656 -5.94 37.79 -1.06
CA GLY A 656 -4.49 37.63 -0.86
C GLY A 656 -3.82 36.57 -1.76
N VAL A 657 -4.61 35.73 -2.44
CA VAL A 657 -4.16 34.69 -3.38
C VAL A 657 -4.98 34.73 -4.67
N SER A 658 -5.51 35.91 -5.04
CA SER A 658 -6.50 36.05 -6.10
C SER A 658 -6.03 35.50 -7.45
N ASP A 659 -4.76 35.73 -7.78
CA ASP A 659 -4.18 35.36 -9.08
C ASP A 659 -4.00 33.85 -9.27
N LEU A 660 -4.11 33.04 -8.19
CA LEU A 660 -4.15 31.59 -8.31
C LEU A 660 -5.27 31.13 -9.28
N GLY A 661 -6.40 31.84 -9.28
CA GLY A 661 -7.54 31.53 -10.13
C GLY A 661 -7.19 31.58 -11.63
N ALA A 662 -6.39 32.56 -12.04
CA ALA A 662 -5.97 32.72 -13.44
C ALA A 662 -5.03 31.59 -13.89
N TRP A 663 -4.14 31.12 -13.01
CA TRP A 663 -3.29 29.95 -13.30
C TRP A 663 -4.11 28.66 -13.39
N LEU A 664 -5.03 28.45 -12.44
CA LEU A 664 -5.94 27.30 -12.45
C LEU A 664 -6.86 27.30 -13.68
N GLU A 665 -7.29 28.47 -14.15
CA GLU A 665 -8.09 28.62 -15.37
C GLU A 665 -7.34 28.03 -16.58
N GLN A 666 -6.08 28.43 -16.78
CA GLN A 666 -5.25 27.84 -17.82
C GLN A 666 -5.08 26.33 -17.64
N LEU A 667 -4.74 25.91 -16.41
CA LEU A 667 -4.46 24.51 -16.11
C LEU A 667 -5.65 23.62 -16.42
N LEU A 668 -6.86 23.99 -15.99
CA LEU A 668 -8.07 23.21 -16.20
C LEU A 668 -8.52 23.23 -17.67
N ALA A 669 -8.61 24.41 -18.27
CA ALA A 669 -9.11 24.56 -19.64
C ALA A 669 -8.22 23.83 -20.66
N GLU A 670 -6.91 24.03 -20.59
CA GLU A 670 -5.98 23.44 -21.57
C GLU A 670 -5.74 21.93 -21.34
N SER A 671 -5.84 21.45 -20.10
CA SER A 671 -5.62 20.04 -19.77
C SER A 671 -6.84 19.17 -20.07
N THR A 672 -8.04 19.68 -19.79
CA THR A 672 -9.28 18.91 -19.95
C THR A 672 -9.97 19.15 -21.30
N GLY A 673 -9.70 20.29 -21.94
CA GLY A 673 -10.25 20.71 -23.24
C GLY A 673 -9.71 19.91 -24.43
N LYS A 674 -9.98 18.61 -24.50
CA LYS A 674 -9.55 17.69 -25.55
C LYS A 674 -10.74 16.86 -26.05
N GLU A 675 -10.72 16.46 -27.32
CA GLU A 675 -11.71 15.54 -27.90
C GLU A 675 -13.19 15.97 -27.74
N GLY A 676 -13.45 17.28 -27.70
CA GLY A 676 -14.80 17.81 -27.47
C GLY A 676 -15.32 17.65 -26.03
N LYS A 677 -14.45 17.26 -25.09
CA LYS A 677 -14.69 17.27 -23.64
C LYS A 677 -13.93 18.46 -23.02
N GLY A 678 -14.29 18.81 -21.78
CA GLY A 678 -13.54 19.77 -20.99
C GLY A 678 -14.35 20.36 -19.85
N LEU A 679 -13.63 20.85 -18.83
CA LEU A 679 -14.16 21.75 -17.83
C LEU A 679 -13.99 23.18 -18.35
N ILE A 680 -14.98 24.03 -18.06
CA ILE A 680 -14.96 25.46 -18.34
C ILE A 680 -14.66 26.18 -17.03
N PRO A 681 -13.39 26.49 -16.72
CA PRO A 681 -13.09 27.32 -15.57
C PRO A 681 -13.61 28.74 -15.78
N VAL A 682 -14.06 29.37 -14.70
CA VAL A 682 -14.51 30.75 -14.67
C VAL A 682 -13.84 31.44 -13.48
N ASP A 683 -12.78 32.19 -13.76
CA ASP A 683 -12.08 33.03 -12.79
C ASP A 683 -12.69 34.45 -12.75
N ARG A 684 -12.51 35.15 -11.62
CA ARG A 684 -12.90 36.56 -11.40
C ARG A 684 -14.37 36.91 -11.67
N GLU A 685 -15.27 35.94 -11.72
CA GLU A 685 -16.72 36.16 -11.78
C GLU A 685 -17.21 36.76 -10.44
N PRO A 686 -17.82 37.97 -10.44
CA PRO A 686 -18.42 38.51 -9.23
C PRO A 686 -19.52 37.58 -8.71
N LEU A 687 -19.49 37.26 -7.41
CA LEU A 687 -20.48 36.37 -6.80
C LEU A 687 -21.86 37.04 -6.74
N GLY A 688 -22.81 36.47 -7.48
CA GLY A 688 -24.21 36.87 -7.49
C GLY A 688 -25.09 36.06 -6.52
N PRO A 689 -26.38 36.41 -6.40
CA PRO A 689 -27.33 35.60 -5.65
C PRO A 689 -27.60 34.25 -6.35
N PRO A 690 -28.09 33.20 -5.64
CA PRO A 690 -28.18 31.85 -6.22
C PRO A 690 -29.00 31.71 -7.50
N ASP A 691 -29.98 32.59 -7.73
CA ASP A 691 -30.90 32.59 -8.86
C ASP A 691 -30.26 33.03 -10.19
N VAL A 692 -29.07 33.65 -10.16
CA VAL A 692 -28.33 33.97 -11.39
C VAL A 692 -27.53 32.78 -11.93
N TYR A 693 -27.41 31.70 -11.15
CA TYR A 693 -26.63 30.52 -11.53
C TYR A 693 -27.51 29.36 -11.98
N GLY A 694 -27.13 28.73 -13.09
CA GLY A 694 -27.77 27.52 -13.60
C GLY A 694 -27.40 26.26 -12.81
N ASN A 695 -27.95 25.13 -13.27
CA ASN A 695 -27.60 23.78 -12.78
C ASN A 695 -26.34 23.22 -13.45
N ASP A 696 -25.53 24.07 -14.05
CA ASP A 696 -24.31 23.76 -14.81
C ASP A 696 -23.02 24.13 -14.06
N ARG A 697 -23.15 24.65 -12.83
CA ARG A 697 -22.04 25.14 -12.01
C ARG A 697 -21.55 24.13 -10.98
N VAL A 698 -20.25 24.20 -10.70
CA VAL A 698 -19.58 23.77 -9.47
C VAL A 698 -18.70 24.91 -8.99
N PHE A 699 -18.70 25.19 -7.68
CA PHE A 699 -17.90 26.25 -7.09
C PHE A 699 -16.72 25.65 -6.33
N VAL A 700 -15.52 26.14 -6.61
CA VAL A 700 -14.31 25.79 -5.87
C VAL A 700 -13.82 27.04 -5.15
N TYR A 701 -13.94 27.05 -3.82
CA TYR A 701 -13.53 28.17 -2.98
C TYR A 701 -12.20 27.88 -2.29
N VAL A 702 -11.15 28.55 -2.75
CA VAL A 702 -9.81 28.55 -2.16
C VAL A 702 -9.69 29.73 -1.19
N ARG A 703 -9.82 29.42 0.09
CA ARG A 703 -9.94 30.38 1.19
C ARG A 703 -8.62 30.55 1.94
N LEU A 704 -8.08 31.75 1.99
CA LEU A 704 -6.91 32.09 2.81
C LEU A 704 -7.35 32.37 4.26
N ALA A 705 -7.06 31.46 5.18
CA ALA A 705 -7.50 31.54 6.57
C ALA A 705 -6.82 32.67 7.35
N SER A 706 -5.57 33.00 7.01
CA SER A 706 -4.83 34.12 7.62
C SER A 706 -5.38 35.50 7.24
N SER A 707 -6.12 35.62 6.14
CA SER A 707 -6.76 36.87 5.69
C SER A 707 -8.11 36.60 5.01
N PRO A 708 -9.15 36.24 5.79
CA PRO A 708 -10.42 35.81 5.24
C PRO A 708 -11.26 36.99 4.72
N ASP A 709 -11.98 36.77 3.61
CA ASP A 709 -12.96 37.72 3.10
C ASP A 709 -14.38 37.32 3.51
N ARG A 710 -14.96 38.11 4.43
CA ARG A 710 -16.29 37.81 4.99
C ARG A 710 -17.41 37.89 3.96
N SER A 711 -17.24 38.68 2.89
CA SER A 711 -18.26 38.82 1.85
C SER A 711 -18.29 37.59 0.94
N GLN A 712 -17.11 37.06 0.58
CA GLN A 712 -16.98 35.78 -0.11
C GLN A 712 -17.50 34.63 0.76
N ASP A 713 -17.13 34.56 2.04
CA ASP A 713 -17.63 33.55 2.98
C ASP A 713 -19.17 33.53 3.00
N ALA A 714 -19.81 34.69 3.17
CA ALA A 714 -21.27 34.81 3.20
C ALA A 714 -21.94 34.45 1.87
N ALA A 715 -21.35 34.84 0.74
CA ALA A 715 -21.84 34.50 -0.59
C ALA A 715 -21.79 32.99 -0.85
N VAL A 716 -20.66 32.35 -0.51
CA VAL A 716 -20.44 30.91 -0.65
C VAL A 716 -21.39 30.11 0.26
N GLU A 717 -21.61 30.54 1.50
CA GLU A 717 -22.65 29.96 2.37
C GLU A 717 -24.06 30.06 1.77
N THR A 718 -24.38 31.19 1.13
CA THR A 718 -25.68 31.41 0.50
C THR A 718 -25.88 30.47 -0.68
N LEU A 719 -24.85 30.26 -1.50
CA LEU A 719 -24.86 29.29 -2.60
C LEU A 719 -25.01 27.85 -2.09
N GLU A 720 -24.34 27.49 -0.98
CA GLU A 720 -24.46 26.16 -0.39
C GLU A 720 -25.88 25.89 0.09
N ARG A 721 -26.48 26.84 0.82
CA ARG A 721 -27.87 26.72 1.32
C ARG A 721 -28.88 26.60 0.18
N ALA A 722 -28.57 27.16 -0.99
CA ALA A 722 -29.36 27.03 -2.20
C ALA A 722 -29.13 25.70 -2.95
N GLY A 723 -28.25 24.82 -2.45
CA GLY A 723 -28.00 23.50 -3.00
C GLY A 723 -27.02 23.46 -4.17
N GLN A 724 -26.25 24.53 -4.41
CA GLN A 724 -25.15 24.46 -5.38
C GLN A 724 -24.03 23.55 -4.84
N PRO A 725 -23.35 22.76 -5.70
CA PRO A 725 -22.21 21.95 -5.27
C PRO A 725 -20.99 22.84 -5.03
N ILE A 726 -20.39 22.69 -3.85
CA ILE A 726 -19.27 23.51 -3.41
C ILE A 726 -18.13 22.61 -2.91
N VAL A 727 -16.91 22.89 -3.36
CA VAL A 727 -15.67 22.41 -2.76
C VAL A 727 -14.99 23.59 -2.08
N ARG A 728 -14.53 23.41 -0.84
CA ARG A 728 -13.79 24.41 -0.06
C ARG A 728 -12.41 23.88 0.27
N ILE A 729 -11.40 24.67 -0.03
CA ILE A 729 -10.00 24.41 0.30
C ILE A 729 -9.53 25.55 1.19
N SER A 730 -9.12 25.24 2.42
CA SER A 730 -8.64 26.24 3.38
C SER A 730 -7.12 26.24 3.42
N ILE A 731 -6.52 27.30 2.88
CA ILE A 731 -5.09 27.58 2.94
C ILE A 731 -4.79 28.31 4.25
N ALA A 732 -3.89 27.81 5.09
CA ALA A 732 -3.61 28.45 6.37
C ALA A 732 -2.80 29.74 6.19
N ASP A 733 -1.66 29.67 5.50
CA ASP A 733 -0.81 30.81 5.16
C ASP A 733 -0.33 30.79 3.69
N ILE A 734 0.22 31.92 3.21
CA ILE A 734 0.59 32.08 1.80
C ILE A 734 1.69 31.12 1.30
N TYR A 735 2.50 30.52 2.19
CA TYR A 735 3.44 29.46 1.81
C TYR A 735 2.75 28.12 1.56
N ASP A 736 1.59 27.88 2.15
CA ASP A 736 0.81 26.67 1.89
C ASP A 736 0.18 26.69 0.49
N LEU A 737 0.35 27.78 -0.27
CA LEU A 737 0.09 27.82 -1.71
C LEU A 737 0.93 26.79 -2.48
N GLY A 738 2.10 26.40 -1.95
CA GLY A 738 2.91 25.32 -2.52
C GLY A 738 2.14 24.01 -2.65
N GLN A 739 1.21 23.72 -1.72
CA GLN A 739 0.34 22.56 -1.78
C GLN A 739 -0.64 22.62 -2.96
N GLU A 740 -1.19 23.80 -3.27
CA GLU A 740 -2.18 23.95 -4.35
C GLU A 740 -1.54 23.97 -5.75
N PHE A 741 -0.22 24.18 -5.84
CA PHE A 741 0.51 24.05 -7.10
C PHE A 741 0.77 22.60 -7.50
N PHE A 742 0.64 21.64 -6.57
CA PHE A 742 0.69 20.20 -6.83
C PHE A 742 -0.72 19.65 -7.06
#